data_AF-T1GBV5-F1
#
_entry.id   AF-T1GBV5-F1
#
_cell.length_a   1.000
_cell.length_b   1.000
_cell.length_c   1.000
_cell.angle_alpha   90.00
_cell.angle_beta   90.00
_cell.angle_gamma   90.00
#
_symmetry.space_group_name_H-M   'P 1'
#
loop_
_entity.id
_entity.type
_entity.pdbx_description
1 polymer ?
#
loop_
_entity_poly.entity_id
_entity_poly.type
_entity_poly.pdbx_seq_one_letter_code
_entity_poly.pdbx_strand_id
1 'polypeptide(L)'
;MGFLAFNIFLYSLFGAEVFSSVIEPKTNAYSHIFSGCYAALLLFVVIFFLIYGIEVFFKMRGAFIPDQQNGIVEPNASQIHQSRFGLLFQAIMMIIVVGFLISETFGDFWKSKVPINSRNLHDVIFRVVEIAVALWFPCCLWNSMAPEKLWLLNPTKLITKNIGENDDLTAPNHNKAEMAQEEGQSFLSTKDCWICYDSDNGDLIQPCNCTGDVSSVHHECLRKWLMESYSNSKDVLACKVCKCPYNITRKKRLEWNKGFNIQHWSKTIILFTIMSTAGGCTWMVIHLFHDPIVRVLTVGIAVLIGYVCIKCLGENTVVAYEKAKGSNDSYYTAAVVEFAPKLNLTVEESTRDNSRLYQEIILSDEVKAADIIVFPEGSLNGVYDEPRSFVPHPKDQDNNPCDNPQNYEFFLEEISCTARKAKKYVVINFTEKEICTKETQLDKGDPRPCSLNGETIYNTNVVFDRNGTNVSPLPQILESLLVHLFASICFGIFQTSLFHTVQTQFSWAFGNDVVLLAAGLSNPNNGTTGTGIYLGRKGMIEGYMADLPNTKILISKVPKNKEDDSPITLRKQESIESLPNYFNANSDDFGNYETSEIDGNINSLQTFNLCQNGHCCSFSVKKSLKNQTDSENSYKYRVGAYNNQRDIDGNGKIFLKSCGLFSCLTSDVRSCGKFYKPEDSVPSDTFEFIEIKSTFTEENGVYFAPNSIYRNMIPMNVDQFLFTVKGSDYKEVTFTTHNQTDLLTFGIVVNYY
;
A
#
# COMPACT_ATOMS: atom_id res chain seq x y z
N MET A 1 -3.49 -26.09 35.05
CA MET A 1 -3.73 -26.68 36.40
C MET A 1 -2.70 -26.25 37.44
N GLY A 2 -1.38 -26.46 37.23
CA GLY A 2 -0.35 -26.09 38.23
C GLY A 2 -0.29 -24.60 38.58
N PHE A 3 -0.39 -23.70 37.59
CA PHE A 3 -0.41 -22.24 37.82
C PHE A 3 -1.61 -21.78 38.67
N LEU A 4 -2.79 -22.37 38.44
CA LEU A 4 -4.00 -22.04 39.18
C LEU A 4 -3.88 -22.51 40.64
N ALA A 5 -3.41 -23.74 40.85
CA ALA A 5 -3.19 -24.30 42.19
C ALA A 5 -2.15 -23.50 42.98
N PHE A 6 -1.07 -23.06 42.32
CA PHE A 6 -0.03 -22.23 42.92
C PHE A 6 -0.55 -20.86 43.38
N ASN A 7 -1.27 -20.14 42.51
CA ASN A 7 -1.83 -18.84 42.87
C ASN A 7 -2.89 -18.96 43.98
N ILE A 8 -3.74 -19.98 43.94
CA ILE A 8 -4.72 -20.23 45.01
C ILE A 8 -4.00 -20.48 46.34
N PHE A 9 -2.93 -21.25 46.36
CA PHE A 9 -2.16 -21.54 47.58
C PHE A 9 -1.46 -20.28 48.13
N LEU A 10 -0.86 -19.47 47.26
CA LEU A 10 -0.23 -18.19 47.60
C LEU A 10 -1.22 -17.19 48.18
N TYR A 11 -2.36 -16.98 47.52
CA TYR A 11 -3.39 -16.06 48.00
C TYR A 11 -4.04 -16.55 49.30
N SER A 12 -4.15 -17.87 49.48
CA SER A 12 -4.66 -18.47 50.72
C SER A 12 -3.67 -18.27 51.88
N LEU A 13 -2.37 -18.42 51.64
CA LEU A 13 -1.31 -18.11 52.61
C LEU A 13 -1.29 -16.61 52.97
N PHE A 14 -1.45 -15.73 51.99
CA PHE A 14 -1.47 -14.28 52.21
C PHE A 14 -2.71 -13.86 52.98
N GLY A 15 -3.87 -14.41 52.61
CA GLY A 15 -5.12 -14.22 53.34
C GLY A 15 -5.01 -14.71 54.79
N ALA A 16 -4.37 -15.86 55.02
CA ALA A 16 -4.15 -16.40 56.35
C ALA A 16 -3.19 -15.53 57.19
N GLU A 17 -2.15 -14.97 56.59
CA GLU A 17 -1.22 -14.05 57.25
C GLU A 17 -1.91 -12.73 57.64
N VAL A 18 -2.65 -12.12 56.70
CA VAL A 18 -3.43 -10.91 56.98
C VAL A 18 -4.46 -11.18 58.08
N PHE A 19 -5.17 -12.30 58.02
CA PHE A 19 -6.15 -12.69 59.04
C PHE A 19 -5.50 -12.94 60.41
N SER A 20 -4.36 -13.63 60.44
CA SER A 20 -3.59 -13.86 61.68
C SER A 20 -3.07 -12.56 62.28
N SER A 21 -2.64 -11.60 61.45
CA SER A 21 -2.14 -10.29 61.89
C SER A 21 -3.23 -9.39 62.49
N VAL A 22 -4.48 -9.55 62.05
CA VAL A 22 -5.65 -8.81 62.55
C VAL A 22 -6.15 -9.38 63.88
N ILE A 23 -5.98 -10.69 64.13
CA ILE A 23 -6.52 -11.37 65.32
C ILE A 23 -5.53 -11.40 66.49
N GLU A 24 -4.23 -11.64 66.26
CA GLU A 24 -3.21 -11.67 67.32
C GLU A 24 -1.96 -10.87 66.92
N PRO A 25 -1.85 -9.59 67.34
CA PRO A 25 -0.77 -8.71 66.90
C PRO A 25 0.60 -8.94 67.59
N LYS A 26 0.79 -10.02 68.38
CA LYS A 26 1.93 -10.15 69.32
C LYS A 26 2.83 -11.39 69.20
N THR A 27 2.60 -12.29 68.25
CA THR A 27 3.39 -13.53 68.15
C THR A 27 4.28 -13.53 66.91
N ASN A 28 5.51 -13.02 67.05
CA ASN A 28 6.57 -13.07 66.01
C ASN A 28 6.77 -14.48 65.43
N ALA A 29 6.46 -15.53 66.20
CA ALA A 29 6.57 -16.92 65.78
C ALA A 29 5.75 -17.27 64.52
N TYR A 30 4.54 -16.73 64.36
CA TYR A 30 3.72 -17.04 63.18
C TYR A 30 4.26 -16.37 61.91
N SER A 31 4.77 -15.15 62.01
CA SER A 31 5.40 -14.46 60.87
C SER A 31 6.60 -15.24 60.32
N HIS A 32 7.46 -15.79 61.19
CA HIS A 32 8.59 -16.61 60.77
C HIS A 32 8.16 -17.93 60.10
N ILE A 33 7.06 -18.53 60.54
CA ILE A 33 6.51 -19.76 59.93
C ILE A 33 5.94 -19.45 58.54
N PHE A 34 5.17 -18.37 58.38
CA PHE A 34 4.62 -17.97 57.09
C PHE A 34 5.72 -17.56 56.09
N SER A 35 6.68 -16.73 56.52
CA SER A 35 7.85 -16.37 55.70
C SER A 35 8.68 -17.60 55.31
N GLY A 36 8.83 -18.58 56.20
CA GLY A 36 9.48 -19.85 55.91
C GLY A 36 8.73 -20.70 54.86
N CYS A 37 7.40 -20.78 54.96
CA CYS A 37 6.55 -21.44 53.97
C CYS A 37 6.62 -20.76 52.59
N TYR A 38 6.64 -19.42 52.55
CA TYR A 38 6.84 -18.68 51.30
C TYR A 38 8.22 -18.93 50.69
N ALA A 39 9.27 -18.94 51.50
CA ALA A 39 10.63 -19.24 51.06
C ALA A 39 10.73 -20.64 50.44
N ALA A 40 10.13 -21.65 51.09
CA ALA A 40 10.12 -23.03 50.60
C ALA A 40 9.34 -23.17 49.27
N LEU A 41 8.20 -22.50 49.14
CA LEU A 41 7.42 -22.47 47.89
C LEU A 41 8.18 -21.82 46.74
N LEU A 42 8.80 -20.66 46.99
CA LEU A 42 9.59 -19.96 45.98
C LEU A 42 10.81 -20.78 45.56
N LEU A 43 11.47 -21.45 46.50
CA LEU A 43 12.57 -22.37 46.20
C LEU A 43 12.10 -23.57 45.35
N PHE A 44 10.94 -24.15 45.66
CA PHE A 44 10.33 -25.20 44.85
C PHE A 44 10.03 -24.72 43.42
N VAL A 45 9.45 -23.53 43.26
CA VAL A 45 9.20 -22.93 41.95
C VAL A 45 10.49 -22.70 41.17
N VAL A 46 11.56 -22.23 41.82
CA VAL A 46 12.86 -22.04 41.17
C VAL A 46 13.44 -23.37 40.70
N ILE A 47 13.33 -24.44 41.49
CA ILE A 47 13.79 -25.78 41.09
C ILE A 47 13.01 -26.28 39.86
N PHE A 48 11.69 -26.17 39.87
CA PHE A 48 10.88 -26.58 38.71
C PHE A 48 11.13 -25.70 37.48
N PHE A 49 11.32 -24.39 37.66
CA PHE A 49 11.68 -23.48 36.57
C PHE A 49 13.05 -23.81 35.98
N LEU A 50 14.04 -24.19 36.81
CA LEU A 50 15.35 -24.64 36.34
C LEU A 50 15.25 -25.98 35.60
N ILE A 51 14.53 -26.96 36.14
CA ILE A 51 14.32 -28.27 35.49
C ILE A 51 13.62 -28.08 34.14
N TYR A 52 12.51 -27.35 34.12
CA TYR A 52 11.74 -27.12 32.90
C TYR A 52 12.48 -26.23 31.91
N GLY A 53 13.21 -25.22 32.40
CA GLY A 53 14.06 -24.36 31.59
C GLY A 53 15.20 -25.13 30.93
N ILE A 54 15.83 -26.07 31.64
CA ILE A 54 16.84 -26.99 31.10
C ILE A 54 16.19 -27.92 30.06
N GLU A 55 15.02 -28.48 30.34
CA GLU A 55 14.30 -29.37 29.41
C GLU A 55 13.94 -28.66 28.10
N VAL A 56 13.39 -27.44 28.18
CA VAL A 56 13.05 -26.60 27.02
C VAL A 56 14.32 -26.16 26.28
N PHE A 57 15.40 -25.83 26.98
CA PHE A 57 16.68 -25.49 26.36
C PHE A 57 17.24 -26.65 25.55
N PHE A 58 17.19 -27.88 26.07
CA PHE A 58 17.65 -29.06 25.33
C PHE A 58 16.71 -29.43 24.17
N LYS A 59 15.38 -29.33 24.34
CA LYS A 59 14.41 -29.54 23.25
C LYS A 59 14.58 -28.52 22.12
N MET A 60 14.78 -27.25 22.47
CA MET A 60 15.06 -26.18 21.50
C MET A 60 16.42 -26.40 20.82
N ARG A 61 17.48 -26.71 21.58
CA ARG A 61 18.81 -26.97 21.01
C ARG A 61 18.83 -28.21 20.10
N GLY A 62 18.05 -29.24 20.42
CA GLY A 62 17.83 -30.42 19.57
C GLY A 62 17.14 -30.08 18.24
N ALA A 63 16.21 -29.11 18.25
CA ALA A 63 15.58 -28.58 17.04
C ALA A 63 16.49 -27.69 16.19
N PHE A 64 17.67 -27.30 16.69
CA PHE A 64 18.69 -26.51 15.99
C PHE A 64 19.92 -27.33 15.54
N ILE A 65 19.91 -28.66 15.72
CA ILE A 65 20.91 -29.54 15.10
C ILE A 65 20.42 -29.80 13.66
N PRO A 66 21.16 -29.36 12.63
CA PRO A 66 20.70 -29.50 11.25
C PRO A 66 20.68 -30.98 10.86
N ASP A 67 19.50 -31.49 10.46
CA ASP A 67 19.47 -32.60 9.51
C ASP A 67 20.05 -32.06 8.20
N GLN A 68 21.05 -32.75 7.68
CA GLN A 68 21.93 -32.30 6.59
C GLN A 68 21.24 -32.13 5.22
N GLN A 69 19.92 -32.05 5.15
CA GLN A 69 19.15 -32.08 3.89
C GLN A 69 18.23 -30.87 3.63
N ASN A 70 17.95 -29.98 4.59
CA ASN A 70 17.10 -28.81 4.32
C ASN A 70 17.76 -27.50 4.80
N GLY A 71 17.59 -26.46 3.98
CA GLY A 71 18.27 -25.17 4.01
C GLY A 71 18.54 -24.52 5.37
N ILE A 72 19.59 -23.70 5.37
CA ILE A 72 20.14 -22.99 6.53
C ILE A 72 19.06 -22.08 7.16
N VAL A 73 18.56 -22.44 8.34
CA VAL A 73 17.73 -21.57 9.19
C VAL A 73 18.67 -20.67 9.98
N GLU A 74 18.92 -19.44 9.53
CA GLU A 74 19.63 -18.45 10.34
C GLU A 74 18.69 -17.78 11.35
N PRO A 75 18.95 -17.89 12.66
CA PRO A 75 18.08 -17.31 13.67
C PRO A 75 18.40 -15.82 13.92
N ASN A 76 17.36 -15.03 14.18
CA ASN A 76 17.48 -13.60 14.46
C ASN A 76 18.31 -13.32 15.73
N ALA A 77 19.57 -12.90 15.55
CA ALA A 77 20.57 -12.74 16.61
C ALA A 77 20.15 -11.71 17.68
N SER A 78 19.45 -10.65 17.29
CA SER A 78 18.98 -9.59 18.20
C SER A 78 17.94 -10.13 19.19
N GLN A 79 17.00 -10.93 18.70
CA GLN A 79 15.92 -11.47 19.52
C GLN A 79 16.39 -12.58 20.46
N ILE A 80 17.36 -13.39 20.02
CA ILE A 80 18.05 -14.35 20.88
C ILE A 80 18.75 -13.65 22.04
N HIS A 81 19.45 -12.54 21.77
CA HIS A 81 20.18 -11.81 22.82
C HIS A 81 19.22 -11.19 23.85
N GLN A 82 18.11 -10.61 23.39
CA GLN A 82 17.06 -10.06 24.27
C GLN A 82 16.43 -11.14 25.15
N SER A 83 16.11 -12.32 24.58
CA SER A 83 15.54 -13.43 25.35
C SER A 83 16.54 -14.00 26.38
N ARG A 84 17.82 -14.13 26.01
CA ARG A 84 18.88 -14.58 26.94
C ARG A 84 19.06 -13.61 28.11
N PHE A 85 19.07 -12.31 27.81
CA PHE A 85 19.19 -11.27 28.83
C PHE A 85 18.01 -11.28 29.80
N GLY A 86 16.77 -11.35 29.29
CA GLY A 86 15.57 -11.41 30.12
C GLY A 86 15.52 -12.63 31.04
N LEU A 87 15.92 -13.81 30.53
CA LEU A 87 15.99 -15.04 31.32
C LEU A 87 17.06 -14.99 32.41
N LEU A 88 18.25 -14.51 32.07
CA LEU A 88 19.36 -14.40 33.01
C LEU A 88 19.04 -13.39 34.12
N PHE A 89 18.42 -12.27 33.77
CA PHE A 89 17.98 -11.27 34.73
C PHE A 89 16.88 -11.80 35.67
N GLN A 90 15.90 -12.53 35.14
CA GLN A 90 14.86 -13.19 35.94
C GLN A 90 15.45 -14.20 36.94
N ALA A 91 16.39 -15.04 36.48
CA ALA A 91 17.03 -16.04 37.33
C ALA A 91 17.84 -15.39 38.47
N ILE A 92 18.61 -14.35 38.16
CA ILE A 92 19.39 -13.61 39.15
C ILE A 92 18.47 -12.97 40.19
N MET A 93 17.39 -12.32 39.77
CA MET A 93 16.46 -11.68 40.70
C MET A 93 15.77 -12.69 41.63
N MET A 94 15.37 -13.85 41.12
CA MET A 94 14.78 -14.92 41.94
C MET A 94 15.78 -15.48 42.97
N ILE A 95 17.04 -15.67 42.58
CA ILE A 95 18.11 -16.13 43.50
C ILE A 95 18.35 -15.11 44.62
N ILE A 96 18.37 -13.82 44.28
CA ILE A 96 18.54 -12.75 45.26
C ILE A 96 17.38 -12.73 46.26
N VAL A 97 16.13 -12.83 45.81
CA VAL A 97 14.95 -12.90 46.69
C VAL A 97 15.00 -14.10 47.62
N VAL A 98 15.33 -15.28 47.10
CA VAL A 98 15.48 -16.50 47.93
C VAL A 98 16.59 -16.31 48.97
N GLY A 99 17.72 -15.70 48.60
CA GLY A 99 18.81 -15.38 49.53
C GLY A 99 18.37 -14.47 50.67
N PHE A 100 17.56 -13.45 50.39
CA PHE A 100 17.01 -12.56 51.42
C PHE A 100 15.98 -13.25 52.32
N LEU A 101 15.11 -14.09 51.77
CA LEU A 101 14.16 -14.88 52.56
C LEU A 101 14.86 -15.86 53.50
N ILE A 102 15.95 -16.48 53.04
CA ILE A 102 16.81 -17.32 53.90
C ILE A 102 17.51 -16.46 54.96
N SER A 103 18.04 -15.29 54.61
CA SER A 103 18.63 -14.34 55.57
C SER A 103 17.64 -13.93 56.67
N GLU A 104 16.37 -13.73 56.32
CA GLU A 104 15.32 -13.34 57.26
C GLU A 104 14.93 -14.48 58.22
N THR A 105 14.86 -15.72 57.73
CA THR A 105 14.60 -16.91 58.56
C THR A 105 15.76 -17.22 59.52
N PHE A 106 17.01 -16.93 59.14
CA PHE A 106 18.17 -16.96 60.04
C PHE A 106 18.38 -15.65 60.83
N GLY A 107 17.40 -14.75 60.81
CA GLY A 107 17.49 -13.42 61.40
C GLY A 107 17.90 -13.43 62.88
N ASP A 108 17.45 -14.40 63.66
CA ASP A 108 17.76 -14.48 65.10
C ASP A 108 19.25 -14.74 65.38
N PHE A 109 19.97 -15.39 64.45
CA PHE A 109 21.39 -15.71 64.59
C PHE A 109 22.33 -14.54 64.28
N TRP A 110 21.92 -13.64 63.38
CA TRP A 110 22.79 -12.58 62.84
C TRP A 110 22.31 -11.17 63.21
N LYS A 111 21.00 -10.89 63.26
CA LYS A 111 20.47 -9.54 63.56
C LYS A 111 20.87 -9.03 64.95
N SER A 112 21.19 -9.92 65.90
CA SER A 112 21.68 -9.57 67.24
C SER A 112 23.17 -9.17 67.29
N LYS A 113 23.95 -9.53 66.25
CA LYS A 113 25.41 -9.30 66.20
C LYS A 113 25.82 -8.09 65.34
N VAL A 114 24.87 -7.40 64.71
CA VAL A 114 25.13 -6.39 63.68
C VAL A 114 24.52 -5.03 64.05
N PRO A 115 25.21 -3.91 63.79
CA PRO A 115 24.72 -2.56 64.08
C PRO A 115 23.44 -2.20 63.31
N ILE A 116 22.63 -1.34 63.93
CA ILE A 116 21.27 -0.97 63.49
C ILE A 116 21.25 -0.38 62.07
N ASN A 117 22.25 0.41 61.68
CA ASN A 117 22.30 0.99 60.33
C ASN A 117 22.44 -0.06 59.22
N SER A 118 23.24 -1.12 59.45
CA SER A 118 23.39 -2.20 58.47
C SER A 118 22.12 -3.07 58.40
N ARG A 119 21.36 -3.15 59.49
CA ARG A 119 20.07 -3.84 59.52
C ARG A 119 19.00 -3.07 58.75
N ASN A 120 18.91 -1.76 58.95
CA ASN A 120 17.99 -0.91 58.21
C ASN A 120 18.32 -0.91 56.72
N LEU A 121 19.60 -0.90 56.35
CA LEU A 121 20.03 -1.00 54.96
C LEU A 121 19.60 -2.33 54.33
N HIS A 122 19.80 -3.45 55.04
CA HIS A 122 19.35 -4.78 54.60
C HIS A 122 17.83 -4.80 54.36
N ASP A 123 17.04 -4.26 55.29
CA ASP A 123 15.57 -4.26 55.18
C ASP A 123 15.08 -3.35 54.04
N VAL A 124 15.72 -2.20 53.81
CA VAL A 124 15.39 -1.32 52.67
C VAL A 124 15.74 -1.99 51.34
N ILE A 125 16.94 -2.58 51.23
CA ILE A 125 17.35 -3.29 50.00
C ILE A 125 16.39 -4.44 49.71
N PHE A 126 15.99 -5.20 50.74
CA PHE A 126 15.03 -6.28 50.60
C PHE A 126 13.70 -5.81 50.00
N ARG A 127 13.10 -4.74 50.55
CA ARG A 127 11.82 -4.19 50.04
C ARG A 127 11.94 -3.61 48.63
N VAL A 128 13.07 -3.01 48.30
CA VAL A 128 13.33 -2.52 46.93
C VAL A 128 13.40 -3.69 45.94
N VAL A 129 14.09 -4.78 46.29
CA VAL A 129 14.19 -5.97 45.44
C VAL A 129 12.82 -6.66 45.31
N GLU A 130 12.06 -6.77 46.39
CA GLU A 130 10.71 -7.35 46.39
C GLU A 130 9.75 -6.61 45.43
N ILE A 131 9.72 -5.28 45.51
CA ILE A 131 8.92 -4.44 44.61
C ILE A 131 9.43 -4.54 43.16
N ALA A 132 10.75 -4.58 42.96
CA ALA A 132 11.34 -4.71 41.63
C ALA A 132 10.93 -6.02 40.94
N VAL A 133 10.88 -7.13 41.68
CA VAL A 133 10.43 -8.43 41.14
C VAL A 133 8.94 -8.42 40.85
N ALA A 134 8.12 -7.84 41.73
CA ALA A 134 6.68 -7.71 41.54
C ALA A 134 6.31 -6.86 40.30
N LEU A 135 7.12 -5.84 39.98
CA LEU A 135 6.94 -5.01 38.78
C LEU A 135 7.52 -5.65 37.51
N TRP A 136 8.60 -6.42 37.64
CA TRP A 136 9.28 -7.07 36.51
C TRP A 136 8.46 -8.22 35.91
N PHE A 137 7.73 -8.98 36.74
CA PHE A 137 6.98 -10.16 36.31
C PHE A 137 5.81 -9.81 35.34
N PRO A 138 4.98 -8.78 35.60
CA PRO A 138 4.00 -8.28 34.63
C PRO A 138 4.62 -7.72 33.35
N CYS A 139 5.82 -7.14 33.41
CA CYS A 139 6.51 -6.62 32.23
C CYS A 139 7.04 -7.73 31.31
N CYS A 140 7.52 -8.85 31.87
CA CYS A 140 8.00 -9.99 31.09
C CYS A 140 6.87 -10.80 30.44
N LEU A 141 5.72 -10.87 31.11
CA LEU A 141 4.54 -11.61 30.65
C LEU A 141 3.43 -10.69 30.13
N TRP A 142 3.76 -9.43 29.83
CA TRP A 142 2.83 -8.49 29.23
C TRP A 142 2.34 -9.11 27.92
N ASN A 143 1.04 -9.41 27.84
CA ASN A 143 0.38 -10.14 26.75
C ASN A 143 0.41 -11.69 26.84
N SER A 144 0.41 -12.28 28.04
CA SER A 144 0.34 -13.73 28.27
C SER A 144 -0.89 -14.44 27.69
N MET A 145 -1.93 -13.70 27.26
CA MET A 145 -3.08 -14.22 26.54
C MET A 145 -2.82 -14.48 25.04
N ALA A 146 -1.69 -14.00 24.52
CA ALA A 146 -1.25 -14.16 23.12
C ALA A 146 0.22 -14.61 23.11
N PRO A 147 0.51 -15.92 23.29
CA PRO A 147 1.88 -16.44 23.41
C PRO A 147 2.75 -16.11 22.17
N GLU A 148 2.15 -15.91 21.00
CA GLU A 148 2.80 -15.48 19.76
C GLU A 148 3.30 -14.02 19.78
N LYS A 149 2.92 -13.22 20.77
CA LYS A 149 3.34 -11.82 20.93
C LYS A 149 4.35 -11.60 22.06
N LEU A 150 4.72 -12.63 22.82
CA LEU A 150 5.76 -12.51 23.84
C LEU A 150 7.09 -12.08 23.21
N TRP A 151 7.88 -11.29 23.94
CA TRP A 151 9.24 -10.93 23.53
C TRP A 151 10.28 -11.88 24.15
N LEU A 152 9.99 -12.43 25.32
CA LEU A 152 10.77 -13.46 26.01
C LEU A 152 10.31 -14.85 25.54
N LEU A 153 11.23 -15.68 25.00
CA LEU A 153 10.98 -17.10 24.67
C LEU A 153 9.93 -17.39 23.58
N ASN A 154 9.67 -16.46 22.66
CA ASN A 154 8.69 -16.65 21.59
C ASN A 154 9.21 -17.55 20.45
N PRO A 155 8.72 -18.80 20.31
CA PRO A 155 9.26 -19.77 19.38
C PRO A 155 8.93 -19.44 17.92
N THR A 156 7.80 -18.79 17.63
CA THR A 156 7.40 -18.44 16.25
C THR A 156 8.16 -17.26 15.68
N LYS A 157 8.74 -16.41 16.54
CA LYS A 157 9.67 -15.35 16.11
C LYS A 157 11.13 -15.79 16.12
N LEU A 158 11.48 -16.82 16.91
CA LEU A 158 12.82 -17.40 16.96
C LEU A 158 13.10 -18.35 15.78
N ILE A 159 12.06 -18.99 15.26
CA ILE A 159 12.10 -19.88 14.10
C ILE A 159 11.26 -19.20 13.02
N THR A 160 11.90 -18.47 12.11
CA THR A 160 11.22 -18.07 10.87
C THR A 160 10.92 -19.36 10.11
N LYS A 161 9.68 -19.85 10.17
CA LYS A 161 9.18 -20.82 9.19
C LYS A 161 9.17 -20.12 7.84
N ASN A 162 10.18 -20.36 7.02
CA ASN A 162 9.99 -20.43 5.57
C ASN A 162 9.34 -21.80 5.28
N ILE A 163 8.09 -21.96 5.69
CA ILE A 163 7.24 -23.01 5.10
C ILE A 163 6.27 -22.23 4.23
N GLY A 164 6.55 -22.22 2.93
CA GLY A 164 5.51 -22.00 1.95
C GLY A 164 4.42 -23.05 2.21
N GLU A 165 3.17 -22.61 2.22
CA GLU A 165 2.06 -23.50 1.95
C GLU A 165 2.31 -24.15 0.60
N ASN A 166 2.67 -25.43 0.63
CA ASN A 166 2.41 -26.44 -0.39
C ASN A 166 2.80 -27.78 0.21
N ASP A 167 1.82 -28.48 0.77
CA ASP A 167 1.88 -29.94 0.89
C ASP A 167 0.52 -30.48 0.46
N ASP A 168 0.47 -30.84 -0.82
CA ASP A 168 -0.58 -31.61 -1.46
C ASP A 168 -0.60 -33.04 -0.92
N LEU A 169 -1.81 -33.54 -0.64
CA LEU A 169 -2.07 -34.95 -0.41
C LEU A 169 -2.09 -35.72 -1.74
N THR A 170 -0.97 -36.40 -2.01
CA THR A 170 -0.81 -37.74 -2.63
C THR A 170 -1.96 -38.35 -3.46
N ALA A 171 -1.67 -38.69 -4.73
CA ALA A 171 -1.96 -40.01 -5.33
C ALA A 171 -1.06 -40.27 -6.58
N PRO A 172 -0.76 -41.54 -6.96
CA PRO A 172 0.49 -41.91 -7.64
C PRO A 172 0.37 -42.39 -9.10
N ASN A 173 1.56 -42.60 -9.71
CA ASN A 173 1.90 -43.30 -10.98
C ASN A 173 1.72 -42.47 -12.27
N HIS A 174 2.62 -42.46 -13.26
CA HIS A 174 3.40 -43.54 -13.86
C HIS A 174 4.63 -43.01 -14.64
N ASN A 175 5.67 -43.86 -14.67
CA ASN A 175 6.63 -44.13 -15.76
C ASN A 175 7.83 -43.20 -16.07
N LYS A 176 8.99 -43.77 -15.70
CA LYS A 176 10.33 -43.62 -16.32
C LYS A 176 10.33 -43.92 -17.83
N ALA A 177 11.17 -43.17 -18.56
CA ALA A 177 12.16 -43.64 -19.56
C ALA A 177 13.00 -42.41 -19.97
N GLU A 178 14.24 -42.28 -19.48
CA GLU A 178 15.48 -42.54 -20.22
C GLU A 178 15.57 -41.84 -21.59
N MET A 179 16.50 -40.89 -21.73
CA MET A 179 17.70 -41.11 -22.56
C MET A 179 18.75 -40.02 -22.32
N ALA A 180 20.00 -40.44 -22.49
CA ALA A 180 21.21 -39.84 -21.95
C ALA A 180 21.90 -38.85 -22.90
N GLN A 181 22.66 -37.95 -22.26
CA GLN A 181 23.95 -37.38 -22.65
C GLN A 181 24.15 -36.81 -24.07
N GLU A 182 24.38 -35.51 -24.11
CA GLU A 182 25.58 -34.93 -24.71
C GLU A 182 26.06 -33.74 -23.86
N GLU A 183 27.20 -33.90 -23.19
CA GLU A 183 27.96 -32.82 -22.55
C GLU A 183 28.78 -32.08 -23.60
N GLY A 184 28.77 -30.75 -23.59
CA GLY A 184 29.67 -29.97 -24.45
C GLY A 184 29.42 -28.47 -24.51
N GLN A 185 29.73 -27.76 -23.42
CA GLN A 185 30.09 -26.34 -23.39
C GLN A 185 29.01 -25.28 -23.71
N SER A 186 28.32 -24.81 -22.66
CA SER A 186 28.40 -23.38 -22.30
C SER A 186 28.11 -23.19 -20.81
N PHE A 187 29.20 -23.00 -20.06
CA PHE A 187 29.18 -22.54 -18.68
C PHE A 187 28.80 -21.04 -18.72
N LEU A 188 27.52 -20.73 -18.83
CA LEU A 188 27.02 -19.36 -18.78
C LEU A 188 26.50 -19.10 -17.37
N SER A 189 27.40 -18.49 -16.59
CA SER A 189 27.25 -18.18 -15.17
C SER A 189 25.92 -17.47 -14.88
N THR A 190 25.05 -18.10 -14.12
CA THR A 190 24.15 -17.37 -13.23
C THR A 190 25.06 -16.54 -12.31
N LYS A 191 24.98 -15.21 -12.39
CA LYS A 191 25.76 -14.33 -11.52
C LYS A 191 25.09 -14.33 -10.15
N ASP A 192 25.66 -15.02 -9.16
CA ASP A 192 25.08 -15.03 -7.81
C ASP A 192 25.44 -13.74 -7.06
N CYS A 193 24.59 -13.34 -6.11
CA CYS A 193 24.87 -12.19 -5.25
C CYS A 193 26.10 -12.48 -4.36
N TRP A 194 27.19 -11.70 -4.44
CA TRP A 194 28.40 -11.99 -3.64
C TRP A 194 28.24 -11.85 -2.11
N ILE A 195 27.12 -11.31 -1.64
CA ILE A 195 26.81 -11.18 -0.20
C ILE A 195 26.00 -12.36 0.32
N CYS A 196 24.96 -12.79 -0.40
CA CYS A 196 24.05 -13.85 0.05
C CYS A 196 24.15 -15.15 -0.76
N TYR A 197 24.94 -15.18 -1.83
CA TYR A 197 25.20 -16.31 -2.72
C TYR A 197 23.91 -16.97 -3.25
N ASP A 198 22.92 -16.13 -3.56
CA ASP A 198 21.59 -16.54 -4.01
C ASP A 198 21.16 -15.65 -5.19
N SER A 199 20.41 -16.21 -6.14
CA SER A 199 19.94 -15.56 -7.38
C SER A 199 18.47 -15.15 -7.35
N ASP A 200 17.67 -15.70 -6.43
CA ASP A 200 16.21 -15.65 -6.52
C ASP A 200 15.57 -14.55 -5.66
N ASN A 201 16.39 -13.76 -4.95
CA ASN A 201 15.95 -12.73 -4.00
C ASN A 201 15.79 -11.32 -4.63
N GLY A 202 15.62 -11.24 -5.95
CA GLY A 202 15.35 -10.02 -6.71
C GLY A 202 16.47 -9.61 -7.67
N ASP A 203 16.32 -8.45 -8.32
CA ASP A 203 17.26 -8.00 -9.35
C ASP A 203 18.68 -7.76 -8.79
N LEU A 204 19.66 -8.38 -9.44
CA LEU A 204 21.07 -8.19 -9.16
C LEU A 204 21.56 -6.89 -9.79
N ILE A 205 22.09 -5.99 -8.97
CA ILE A 205 22.71 -4.75 -9.42
C ILE A 205 24.23 -4.92 -9.53
N GLN A 206 24.84 -4.17 -10.45
CA GLN A 206 26.30 -4.04 -10.55
C GLN A 206 26.73 -2.64 -10.09
N PRO A 207 26.99 -2.44 -8.78
CA PRO A 207 27.24 -1.12 -8.20
C PRO A 207 28.65 -0.59 -8.46
N CYS A 208 29.55 -1.42 -9.00
CA CYS A 208 30.93 -1.06 -9.28
C CYS A 208 31.48 -1.82 -10.49
N ASN A 209 32.59 -1.35 -11.04
CA ASN A 209 33.17 -1.90 -12.27
C ASN A 209 34.05 -3.15 -12.04
N CYS A 210 33.82 -3.89 -10.96
CA CYS A 210 34.48 -5.17 -10.72
C CYS A 210 34.00 -6.21 -11.73
N THR A 211 34.86 -7.19 -12.05
CA THR A 211 34.55 -8.33 -12.92
C THR A 211 34.48 -9.62 -12.09
N GLY A 212 33.70 -10.61 -12.55
CA GLY A 212 33.48 -11.87 -11.83
C GLY A 212 32.41 -11.81 -10.74
N ASP A 213 32.47 -12.73 -9.78
CA ASP A 213 31.42 -12.94 -8.76
C ASP A 213 31.18 -11.71 -7.88
N VAL A 214 32.22 -10.91 -7.61
CA VAL A 214 32.14 -9.70 -6.77
C VAL A 214 31.43 -8.52 -7.47
N SER A 215 31.01 -8.70 -8.73
CA SER A 215 30.33 -7.66 -9.50
C SER A 215 28.83 -7.55 -9.23
N SER A 216 28.17 -8.66 -8.89
CA SER A 216 26.71 -8.74 -8.79
C SER A 216 26.25 -8.85 -7.34
N VAL A 217 25.31 -7.99 -6.94
CA VAL A 217 24.78 -7.97 -5.57
C VAL A 217 23.32 -7.52 -5.57
N HIS A 218 22.49 -8.03 -4.66
CA HIS A 218 21.16 -7.46 -4.46
C HIS A 218 21.25 -6.06 -3.86
N HIS A 219 20.36 -5.17 -4.30
CA HIS A 219 20.29 -3.80 -3.79
C HIS A 219 20.13 -3.75 -2.26
N GLU A 220 19.34 -4.66 -1.68
CA GLU A 220 19.15 -4.74 -0.22
C GLU A 220 20.37 -5.29 0.53
N CYS A 221 21.03 -6.31 -0.02
CA CYS A 221 22.24 -6.89 0.58
C CYS A 221 23.36 -5.85 0.67
N LEU A 222 23.58 -5.09 -0.41
CA LEU A 222 24.57 -4.01 -0.43
C LEU A 222 24.21 -2.89 0.56
N ARG A 223 22.93 -2.52 0.65
CA ARG A 223 22.44 -1.50 1.59
C ARG A 223 22.70 -1.89 3.04
N LYS A 224 22.35 -3.13 3.43
CA LYS A 224 22.58 -3.64 4.81
C LYS A 224 24.07 -3.64 5.13
N TRP A 225 24.89 -4.17 4.23
CA TRP A 225 26.35 -4.22 4.38
C TRP A 225 26.99 -2.83 4.53
N LEU A 226 26.54 -1.84 3.76
CA LEU A 226 27.02 -0.45 3.86
C LEU A 226 26.60 0.21 5.19
N MET A 227 25.37 -0.04 5.65
CA MET A 227 24.89 0.49 6.95
C MET A 227 25.66 -0.10 8.14
N GLU A 228 25.94 -1.39 8.12
CA GLU A 228 26.73 -2.05 9.17
C GLU A 228 28.20 -1.62 9.13
N SER A 229 28.80 -1.54 7.94
CA SER A 229 30.21 -1.16 7.77
C SER A 229 30.50 0.30 8.12
N TYR A 230 29.56 1.22 7.86
CA TYR A 230 29.69 2.65 8.20
C TYR A 230 29.78 2.90 9.71
N SER A 231 29.17 2.04 10.52
CA SER A 231 29.22 2.11 11.99
C SER A 231 30.64 1.96 12.53
N ASN A 232 31.52 1.28 11.77
CA ASN A 232 32.88 0.95 12.19
C ASN A 232 33.97 1.82 11.54
N SER A 233 33.72 2.53 10.44
CA SER A 233 34.67 3.52 9.85
C SER A 233 34.02 4.41 8.77
N LYS A 234 34.42 5.68 8.69
CA LYS A 234 33.86 6.70 7.76
C LYS A 234 34.23 6.50 6.29
N ASP A 235 35.21 5.66 5.98
CA ASP A 235 35.82 5.54 4.63
C ASP A 235 35.23 4.41 3.75
N VAL A 236 34.10 3.79 4.13
CA VAL A 236 33.55 2.59 3.46
C VAL A 236 32.37 2.91 2.51
N LEU A 237 32.38 4.08 1.87
CA LEU A 237 31.38 4.40 0.82
C LEU A 237 31.89 4.08 -0.60
N ALA A 238 32.98 3.34 -0.70
CA ALA A 238 33.56 2.87 -1.95
C ALA A 238 33.72 1.35 -1.93
N CYS A 239 33.74 0.73 -3.11
CA CYS A 239 34.01 -0.69 -3.24
C CYS A 239 35.36 -1.04 -2.63
N LYS A 240 35.42 -2.12 -1.82
CA LYS A 240 36.68 -2.54 -1.18
C LYS A 240 37.74 -2.99 -2.20
N VAL A 241 37.29 -3.56 -3.32
CA VAL A 241 38.14 -4.14 -4.36
C VAL A 241 38.58 -3.07 -5.35
N CYS A 242 37.66 -2.48 -6.12
CA CYS A 242 38.00 -1.50 -7.16
C CYS A 242 38.09 -0.06 -6.69
N LYS A 243 37.76 0.24 -5.42
CA LYS A 243 37.77 1.59 -4.83
C LYS A 243 36.85 2.62 -5.51
N CYS A 244 35.99 2.20 -6.44
CA CYS A 244 34.96 3.07 -7.02
C CYS A 244 33.96 3.52 -5.92
N PRO A 245 33.67 4.83 -5.81
CA PRO A 245 32.66 5.33 -4.88
C PRO A 245 31.27 4.84 -5.29
N TYR A 246 30.48 4.37 -4.33
CA TYR A 246 29.10 3.99 -4.57
C TYR A 246 28.21 5.24 -4.69
N ASN A 247 27.33 5.29 -5.67
CA ASN A 247 26.38 6.38 -5.84
C ASN A 247 25.19 6.18 -4.87
N ILE A 248 25.18 6.90 -3.75
CA ILE A 248 24.20 6.72 -2.67
C ILE A 248 23.38 8.00 -2.50
N THR A 249 22.08 7.92 -2.77
CA THR A 249 21.09 8.96 -2.43
C THR A 249 20.81 8.93 -0.93
N ARG A 250 21.28 9.95 -0.21
CA ARG A 250 21.10 10.07 1.25
C ARG A 250 19.71 10.61 1.57
N LYS A 251 18.80 9.79 2.12
CA LYS A 251 17.59 10.30 2.80
C LYS A 251 18.00 11.03 4.08
N LYS A 252 17.95 12.37 4.12
CA LYS A 252 18.32 13.12 5.33
C LYS A 252 17.54 14.43 5.52
N ARG A 253 16.36 14.36 6.13
CA ARG A 253 15.91 15.26 7.22
C ARG A 253 14.56 14.79 7.79
N LEU A 254 14.52 14.54 9.09
CA LEU A 254 13.24 14.50 9.81
C LEU A 254 12.78 15.96 9.92
N GLU A 255 11.69 16.31 9.24
CA GLU A 255 11.09 17.64 9.29
C GLU A 255 10.22 17.77 10.55
N TRP A 256 10.89 17.90 11.70
CA TRP A 256 10.26 17.99 13.03
C TRP A 256 9.20 19.09 13.13
N ASN A 257 9.33 20.15 12.35
CA ASN A 257 8.38 21.27 12.29
C ASN A 257 6.98 20.85 11.80
N LYS A 258 6.87 19.79 10.98
CA LYS A 258 5.57 19.26 10.52
C LYS A 258 4.96 18.26 11.50
N GLY A 259 5.77 17.58 12.30
CA GLY A 259 5.31 16.61 13.30
C GLY A 259 4.72 17.27 14.55
N PHE A 260 5.34 18.35 15.04
CA PHE A 260 4.92 19.09 16.24
C PHE A 260 4.00 20.27 15.90
N ASN A 261 2.74 19.99 15.59
CA ASN A 261 1.71 21.01 15.36
C ASN A 261 1.29 21.71 16.67
N ILE A 262 0.65 22.88 16.59
CA ILE A 262 0.05 23.63 17.71
C ILE A 262 -0.91 22.75 18.53
N GLN A 263 -1.67 21.87 17.87
CA GLN A 263 -2.54 20.91 18.55
C GLN A 263 -1.77 19.85 19.36
N HIS A 264 -0.55 19.49 18.96
CA HIS A 264 0.30 18.55 19.70
C HIS A 264 0.85 19.21 20.96
N TRP A 265 1.33 20.44 20.83
CA TRP A 265 1.79 21.26 21.95
C TRP A 265 0.67 21.52 22.96
N SER A 266 -0.55 21.83 22.52
CA SER A 266 -1.68 22.06 23.44
C SER A 266 -2.01 20.81 24.27
N LYS A 267 -2.08 19.62 23.64
CA LYS A 267 -2.27 18.34 24.34
C LYS A 267 -1.14 18.03 25.32
N THR A 268 0.10 18.30 24.92
CA THR A 268 1.29 18.07 25.76
C THR A 268 1.28 18.97 27.00
N ILE A 269 0.95 20.25 26.85
CA ILE A 269 0.86 21.21 27.96
C ILE A 269 -0.24 20.80 28.94
N ILE A 270 -1.41 20.39 28.46
CA ILE A 270 -2.51 19.93 29.31
C ILE A 270 -2.07 18.74 30.17
N LEU A 271 -1.44 17.72 29.59
CA LEU A 271 -0.98 16.53 30.31
C LEU A 271 0.08 16.86 31.38
N PHE A 272 1.04 17.74 31.07
CA PHE A 272 2.02 18.20 32.06
C PHE A 272 1.38 19.00 33.21
N THR A 273 0.36 19.79 32.90
CA THR A 273 -0.37 20.59 33.91
C THR A 273 -1.13 19.67 34.87
N ILE A 274 -1.79 18.62 34.36
CA ILE A 274 -2.49 17.61 35.16
C ILE A 274 -1.49 16.86 36.07
N MET A 275 -0.35 16.46 35.53
CA MET A 275 0.66 15.73 36.29
C MET A 275 1.24 16.59 37.43
N SER A 276 1.46 17.88 37.18
CA SER A 276 1.99 18.82 38.18
C SER A 276 0.97 19.15 39.27
N THR A 277 -0.30 19.36 38.89
CA THR A 277 -1.38 19.63 39.86
C THR A 277 -1.69 18.41 40.73
N ALA A 278 -1.66 17.18 40.19
CA ALA A 278 -1.82 15.96 40.97
C ALA A 278 -0.72 15.82 42.05
N GLY A 279 0.53 16.15 41.71
CA GLY A 279 1.64 16.19 42.69
C GLY A 279 1.42 17.24 43.79
N GLY A 280 1.02 18.46 43.40
CA GLY A 280 0.72 19.54 44.34
C GLY A 280 -0.44 19.22 45.30
N CYS A 281 -1.54 18.67 44.78
CA CYS A 281 -2.68 18.22 45.59
C CYS A 281 -2.26 17.14 46.58
N THR A 282 -1.44 16.18 46.16
CA THR A 282 -0.93 15.11 47.02
C THR A 282 -0.10 15.68 48.17
N TRP A 283 0.84 16.59 47.86
CA TRP A 283 1.65 17.26 48.87
C TRP A 283 0.80 18.04 49.89
N MET A 284 -0.21 18.78 49.41
CA MET A 284 -1.13 19.54 50.26
C MET A 284 -1.94 18.62 51.19
N VAL A 285 -2.50 17.53 50.67
CA VAL A 285 -3.33 16.58 51.44
C VAL A 285 -2.50 15.84 52.50
N ILE A 286 -1.26 15.46 52.18
CA ILE A 286 -0.35 14.81 53.14
C ILE A 286 -0.05 15.74 54.34
N HIS A 287 0.07 17.05 54.10
CA HIS A 287 0.29 18.04 55.16
C HIS A 287 -0.97 18.34 55.98
N LEU A 288 -2.16 18.31 55.36
CA LEU A 288 -3.43 18.60 56.03
C LEU A 288 -3.97 17.44 56.86
N PHE A 289 -3.81 16.20 56.40
CA PHE A 289 -4.37 15.01 57.04
C PHE A 289 -3.27 14.10 57.57
N HIS A 290 -3.33 13.77 58.87
CA HIS A 290 -2.40 12.85 59.54
C HIS A 290 -2.84 11.38 59.50
N ASP A 291 -4.05 11.09 59.03
CA ASP A 291 -4.55 9.73 58.94
C ASP A 291 -3.78 8.89 57.89
N PRO A 292 -3.25 7.72 58.25
CA PRO A 292 -2.42 6.90 57.37
C PRO A 292 -3.21 6.35 56.16
N ILE A 293 -4.50 6.04 56.33
CA ILE A 293 -5.35 5.53 55.25
C ILE A 293 -5.53 6.58 54.16
N VAL A 294 -5.80 7.83 54.55
CA VAL A 294 -5.99 8.96 53.61
C VAL A 294 -4.72 9.23 52.83
N ARG A 295 -3.55 9.18 53.49
CA ARG A 295 -2.24 9.37 52.85
C ARG A 295 -1.95 8.29 51.80
N VAL A 296 -2.18 7.03 52.13
CA VAL A 296 -1.94 5.90 51.20
C VAL A 296 -2.87 5.98 49.99
N LEU A 297 -4.17 6.24 50.19
CA LEU A 297 -5.13 6.41 49.09
C LEU A 297 -4.77 7.57 48.17
N THR A 298 -4.35 8.71 48.74
CA THR A 298 -3.99 9.90 47.96
C THR A 298 -2.76 9.64 47.08
N VAL A 299 -1.73 9.00 47.63
CA VAL A 299 -0.53 8.61 46.87
C VAL A 299 -0.89 7.60 45.77
N GLY A 300 -1.74 6.62 46.06
CA GLY A 300 -2.20 5.63 45.06
C GLY A 300 -2.93 6.27 43.87
N ILE A 301 -3.83 7.21 44.13
CA ILE A 301 -4.56 7.95 43.08
C ILE A 301 -3.59 8.81 42.24
N ALA A 302 -2.63 9.48 42.88
CA ALA A 302 -1.64 10.30 42.18
C ALA A 302 -0.74 9.48 41.25
N VAL A 303 -0.32 8.28 41.68
CA VAL A 303 0.48 7.36 40.85
C VAL A 303 -0.31 6.87 39.64
N LEU A 304 -1.61 6.56 39.81
CA LEU A 304 -2.49 6.18 38.71
C LEU A 304 -2.66 7.31 37.68
N ILE A 305 -2.89 8.55 38.14
CA ILE A 305 -2.99 9.72 37.27
C ILE A 305 -1.67 9.93 36.52
N GLY A 306 -0.52 9.83 37.21
CA GLY A 306 0.80 9.92 36.59
C GLY A 306 1.03 8.85 35.52
N TYR A 307 0.66 7.61 35.80
CA TYR A 307 0.77 6.51 34.84
C TYR A 307 -0.07 6.76 33.56
N VAL A 308 -1.34 7.18 33.72
CA VAL A 308 -2.21 7.49 32.57
C VAL A 308 -1.65 8.66 31.76
N CYS A 309 -1.16 9.72 32.42
CA CYS A 309 -0.57 10.87 31.74
C CYS A 309 0.67 10.48 30.94
N ILE A 310 1.57 9.67 31.51
CA ILE A 310 2.78 9.16 30.82
C ILE A 310 2.40 8.31 29.61
N LYS A 311 1.40 7.44 29.75
CA LYS A 311 0.92 6.61 28.63
C LYS A 311 0.38 7.49 27.48
N CYS A 312 -0.45 8.47 27.79
CA CYS A 312 -1.00 9.41 26.80
C CYS A 312 0.09 10.28 26.14
N LEU A 313 1.11 10.70 26.90
CA LEU A 313 2.29 11.40 26.38
C LEU A 313 3.08 10.52 25.41
N GLY A 314 3.24 9.23 25.74
CA GLY A 314 3.88 8.23 24.86
C GLY A 314 3.14 8.07 23.53
N GLU A 315 1.82 7.88 23.56
CA GLU A 315 1.02 7.77 22.33
C GLU A 315 1.07 9.05 21.48
N ASN A 316 0.97 10.23 22.11
CA ASN A 316 1.04 11.51 21.41
C ASN A 316 2.41 11.77 20.76
N THR A 317 3.51 11.36 21.41
CA THR A 317 4.88 11.49 20.85
C THR A 317 5.14 10.53 19.71
N VAL A 318 4.62 9.28 19.77
CA VAL A 318 4.68 8.33 18.65
C VAL A 318 3.95 8.87 17.42
N VAL A 319 2.75 9.44 17.58
CA VAL A 319 2.00 10.05 16.47
C VAL A 319 2.76 11.22 15.83
N ALA A 320 3.41 12.07 16.63
CA ALA A 320 4.23 13.16 16.09
C ALA A 320 5.46 12.64 15.34
N TYR A 321 6.11 11.59 15.86
CA TYR A 321 7.23 10.94 15.20
C TYR A 321 6.82 10.28 13.89
N GLU A 322 5.69 9.57 13.85
CA GLU A 322 5.15 8.97 12.62
C GLU A 322 4.81 10.03 11.57
N LYS A 323 4.25 11.17 11.96
CA LYS A 323 4.01 12.31 11.05
C LYS A 323 5.32 12.91 10.52
N ALA A 324 6.32 13.09 11.38
CA ALA A 324 7.64 13.57 10.97
C ALA A 324 8.33 12.59 10.01
N LYS A 325 8.19 11.28 10.24
CA LYS A 325 8.72 10.21 9.39
C LYS A 325 7.99 10.10 8.05
N GLY A 326 6.65 10.12 8.04
CA GLY A 326 5.83 9.98 6.83
C GLY A 326 5.91 11.18 5.87
N SER A 327 6.35 12.34 6.37
CA SER A 327 6.65 13.52 5.54
C SER A 327 7.91 13.37 4.67
N ASN A 328 8.76 12.38 4.97
CA ASN A 328 10.07 12.19 4.33
C ASN A 328 10.08 11.07 3.27
N ASP A 329 8.92 10.45 3.00
CA ASP A 329 8.75 9.62 1.81
C ASP A 329 8.26 10.50 0.66
N SER A 330 9.13 10.70 -0.33
CA SER A 330 8.82 11.40 -1.58
C SER A 330 7.83 10.64 -2.46
N TYR A 331 7.41 9.43 -2.04
CA TYR A 331 6.45 8.58 -2.73
C TYR A 331 5.29 8.21 -1.81
N TYR A 332 4.14 7.89 -2.41
CA TYR A 332 3.03 7.15 -1.80
C TYR A 332 2.74 5.91 -2.63
N THR A 333 2.16 4.88 -2.02
CA THR A 333 1.75 3.68 -2.77
C THR A 333 0.29 3.83 -3.16
N ALA A 334 0.01 3.78 -4.46
CA ALA A 334 -1.35 3.83 -5.00
C ALA A 334 -1.80 2.45 -5.47
N ALA A 335 -3.04 2.09 -5.15
CA ALA A 335 -3.73 0.94 -5.71
C ALA A 335 -4.93 1.42 -6.54
N VAL A 336 -5.11 0.87 -7.73
CA VAL A 336 -6.29 1.07 -8.58
C VAL A 336 -6.90 -0.29 -8.90
N VAL A 337 -8.23 -0.37 -8.89
CA VAL A 337 -8.95 -1.63 -9.03
C VAL A 337 -9.73 -1.64 -10.34
N GLU A 338 -9.41 -2.57 -11.24
CA GLU A 338 -10.33 -2.99 -12.29
C GLU A 338 -11.35 -3.92 -11.61
N PHE A 339 -12.65 -3.59 -11.62
CA PHE A 339 -13.65 -4.33 -10.84
C PHE A 339 -14.75 -4.93 -11.71
N ALA A 340 -15.00 -6.24 -11.57
CA ALA A 340 -16.11 -6.94 -12.22
C ALA A 340 -17.32 -7.03 -11.28
N PRO A 341 -18.41 -6.26 -11.49
CA PRO A 341 -19.59 -6.31 -10.64
C PRO A 341 -20.42 -7.58 -10.90
N LYS A 342 -21.16 -8.04 -9.88
CA LYS A 342 -22.10 -9.16 -10.05
C LYS A 342 -23.44 -8.67 -10.64
N LEU A 343 -23.63 -8.87 -11.95
CA LEU A 343 -24.80 -8.37 -12.69
C LEU A 343 -26.01 -9.31 -12.74
N ASN A 344 -25.88 -10.56 -12.30
CA ASN A 344 -26.95 -11.58 -12.40
C ASN A 344 -27.93 -11.60 -11.20
N LEU A 345 -27.85 -10.62 -10.31
CA LEU A 345 -28.62 -10.56 -9.07
C LEU A 345 -29.57 -9.36 -9.07
N THR A 346 -30.46 -9.28 -8.08
CA THR A 346 -31.22 -8.05 -7.83
C THR A 346 -30.28 -6.89 -7.47
N VAL A 347 -30.69 -5.65 -7.68
CA VAL A 347 -29.83 -4.47 -7.43
C VAL A 347 -29.37 -4.41 -5.97
N GLU A 348 -30.25 -4.74 -5.02
CA GLU A 348 -29.90 -4.77 -3.60
C GLU A 348 -28.87 -5.86 -3.26
N GLU A 349 -29.07 -7.08 -3.75
CA GLU A 349 -28.13 -8.19 -3.55
C GLU A 349 -26.78 -7.92 -4.22
N SER A 350 -26.80 -7.37 -5.44
CA SER A 350 -25.59 -6.94 -6.15
C SER A 350 -24.83 -5.88 -5.36
N THR A 351 -25.53 -4.86 -4.85
CA THR A 351 -24.91 -3.79 -4.05
C THR A 351 -24.27 -4.34 -2.77
N ARG A 352 -24.95 -5.28 -2.11
CA ARG A 352 -24.43 -5.93 -0.90
C ARG A 352 -23.17 -6.76 -1.19
N ASP A 353 -23.19 -7.56 -2.25
CA ASP A 353 -22.05 -8.36 -2.66
C ASP A 353 -20.87 -7.49 -3.12
N ASN A 354 -21.13 -6.43 -3.91
CA ASN A 354 -20.10 -5.51 -4.36
C ASN A 354 -19.47 -4.74 -3.18
N SER A 355 -20.29 -4.26 -2.23
CA SER A 355 -19.81 -3.65 -0.97
C SER A 355 -18.89 -4.59 -0.21
N ARG A 356 -19.30 -5.86 -0.06
CA ARG A 356 -18.49 -6.87 0.62
C ARG A 356 -17.16 -7.12 -0.10
N LEU A 357 -17.17 -7.23 -1.42
CA LEU A 357 -15.95 -7.41 -2.21
C LEU A 357 -15.01 -6.21 -2.09
N TYR A 358 -15.54 -4.98 -2.07
CA TYR A 358 -14.73 -3.79 -1.82
C TYR A 358 -14.03 -3.88 -0.47
N GLN A 359 -14.74 -4.30 0.58
CA GLN A 359 -14.18 -4.45 1.92
C GLN A 359 -13.09 -5.53 1.97
N GLU A 360 -13.33 -6.68 1.33
CA GLU A 360 -12.35 -7.77 1.21
C GLU A 360 -11.08 -7.30 0.49
N ILE A 361 -11.23 -6.52 -0.60
CA ILE A 361 -10.11 -5.92 -1.33
C ILE A 361 -9.35 -4.91 -0.45
N ILE A 362 -10.03 -3.97 0.21
CA ILE A 362 -9.39 -2.92 1.04
C ILE A 362 -8.59 -3.53 2.21
N LEU A 363 -9.06 -4.66 2.75
CA LEU A 363 -8.45 -5.37 3.87
C LEU A 363 -7.43 -6.43 3.44
N SER A 364 -7.26 -6.70 2.14
CA SER A 364 -6.38 -7.75 1.65
C SER A 364 -4.91 -7.47 2.00
N ASP A 365 -4.10 -8.53 2.14
CA ASP A 365 -2.67 -8.38 2.39
C ASP A 365 -1.93 -7.78 1.19
N GLU A 366 -2.46 -7.93 -0.03
CA GLU A 366 -1.89 -7.39 -1.27
C GLU A 366 -1.84 -5.85 -1.25
N VAL A 367 -2.93 -5.19 -0.86
CA VAL A 367 -3.00 -3.73 -0.77
C VAL A 367 -2.62 -3.20 0.60
N LYS A 368 -2.12 -4.03 1.52
CA LYS A 368 -1.81 -3.62 2.91
C LYS A 368 -0.86 -2.43 2.98
N ALA A 369 0.09 -2.36 2.05
CA ALA A 369 1.09 -1.29 1.93
C ALA A 369 0.61 -0.08 1.10
N ALA A 370 -0.58 -0.14 0.50
CA ALA A 370 -1.16 0.98 -0.24
C ALA A 370 -1.59 2.11 0.70
N ASP A 371 -1.28 3.35 0.34
CA ASP A 371 -1.74 4.55 1.05
C ASP A 371 -3.15 4.97 0.60
N ILE A 372 -3.46 4.73 -0.68
CA ILE A 372 -4.72 5.05 -1.34
C ILE A 372 -5.17 3.89 -2.22
N ILE A 373 -6.47 3.62 -2.24
CA ILE A 373 -7.11 2.68 -3.17
C ILE A 373 -8.28 3.35 -3.90
N VAL A 374 -8.39 3.11 -5.19
CA VAL A 374 -9.41 3.72 -6.07
C VAL A 374 -10.27 2.64 -6.71
N PHE A 375 -11.58 2.80 -6.60
CA PHE A 375 -12.58 1.93 -7.21
C PHE A 375 -13.31 2.60 -8.39
N PRO A 376 -13.84 1.81 -9.34
CA PRO A 376 -14.45 2.33 -10.56
C PRO A 376 -15.85 2.93 -10.36
N GLU A 377 -16.35 3.55 -11.43
CA GLU A 377 -17.69 4.13 -11.53
C GLU A 377 -18.77 3.06 -11.73
N GLY A 378 -19.95 3.27 -11.15
CA GLY A 378 -21.14 2.46 -11.43
C GLY A 378 -21.01 0.98 -11.11
N SER A 379 -20.00 0.59 -10.32
CA SER A 379 -19.76 -0.79 -9.88
C SER A 379 -20.32 -1.09 -8.50
N LEU A 380 -20.71 -0.08 -7.72
CA LEU A 380 -21.18 -0.27 -6.35
C LEU A 380 -22.68 -0.52 -6.28
N ASN A 381 -23.51 0.48 -6.65
CA ASN A 381 -24.98 0.40 -6.58
C ASN A 381 -25.66 0.76 -7.91
N GLY A 382 -26.95 0.45 -8.03
CA GLY A 382 -27.75 0.74 -9.22
C GLY A 382 -28.00 2.23 -9.44
N VAL A 383 -28.28 2.60 -10.70
CA VAL A 383 -28.54 4.00 -11.11
C VAL A 383 -29.95 4.46 -10.78
N TYR A 384 -30.96 3.60 -11.00
CA TYR A 384 -32.37 3.95 -10.86
C TYR A 384 -33.08 3.27 -9.68
N ASP A 385 -32.49 2.20 -9.16
CA ASP A 385 -33.06 1.37 -8.11
C ASP A 385 -32.32 1.59 -6.77
N GLU A 386 -33.03 1.42 -5.66
CA GLU A 386 -32.43 1.37 -4.32
C GLU A 386 -31.50 0.13 -4.18
N PRO A 387 -30.48 0.18 -3.32
CA PRO A 387 -30.21 1.20 -2.29
C PRO A 387 -29.32 2.36 -2.76
N ARG A 388 -29.70 3.59 -2.38
CA ARG A 388 -28.96 4.86 -2.63
C ARG A 388 -28.71 5.59 -1.32
N SER A 389 -27.54 6.22 -1.17
CA SER A 389 -27.15 6.93 0.06
C SER A 389 -27.08 8.44 -0.13
N PHE A 390 -27.24 9.19 0.95
CA PHE A 390 -26.80 10.58 1.05
C PHE A 390 -25.27 10.65 1.18
N VAL A 391 -24.67 11.74 0.74
CA VAL A 391 -23.23 12.02 0.93
C VAL A 391 -23.03 12.98 2.11
N PRO A 392 -22.13 12.68 3.07
CA PRO A 392 -21.83 13.61 4.16
C PRO A 392 -21.14 14.85 3.61
N HIS A 393 -21.62 16.05 3.93
CA HIS A 393 -20.89 17.24 3.50
C HIS A 393 -19.67 17.49 4.44
N PRO A 394 -18.48 17.87 3.95
CA PRO A 394 -17.27 17.94 4.80
C PRO A 394 -17.35 18.91 5.96
N LYS A 395 -18.22 19.92 5.86
CA LYS A 395 -18.42 20.94 6.89
C LYS A 395 -19.36 20.49 8.00
N ASP A 396 -20.02 19.34 7.83
CA ASP A 396 -21.00 18.85 8.78
C ASP A 396 -20.30 18.15 9.95
N GLN A 397 -20.89 18.25 11.14
CA GLN A 397 -20.31 17.63 12.35
C GLN A 397 -20.39 16.10 12.33
N ASP A 398 -21.27 15.53 11.50
CA ASP A 398 -21.51 14.10 11.31
C ASP A 398 -20.91 13.54 10.01
N ASN A 399 -19.89 14.21 9.45
CA ASN A 399 -19.26 13.86 8.17
C ASN A 399 -18.52 12.51 8.10
N ASN A 400 -18.58 11.69 9.15
CA ASN A 400 -18.01 10.35 9.21
C ASN A 400 -19.13 9.30 9.27
N PRO A 401 -19.41 8.59 8.16
CA PRO A 401 -20.44 7.55 8.14
C PRO A 401 -20.23 6.44 9.16
N CYS A 402 -18.99 6.08 9.46
CA CYS A 402 -18.69 5.04 10.44
C CYS A 402 -19.08 5.39 11.88
N ASP A 403 -19.19 6.68 12.22
CA ASP A 403 -19.63 7.13 13.55
C ASP A 403 -21.16 7.29 13.65
N ASN A 404 -21.84 7.43 12.51
CA ASN A 404 -23.27 7.75 12.43
C ASN A 404 -24.03 6.77 11.52
N PRO A 405 -24.12 5.48 11.90
CA PRO A 405 -24.65 4.41 11.05
C PRO A 405 -26.13 4.57 10.67
N GLN A 406 -26.91 5.36 11.42
CA GLN A 406 -28.34 5.55 11.15
C GLN A 406 -28.63 6.59 10.05
N ASN A 407 -27.66 7.42 9.67
CA ASN A 407 -27.85 8.52 8.72
C ASN A 407 -27.50 8.15 7.28
N TYR A 408 -26.81 7.02 7.08
CA TYR A 408 -26.26 6.60 5.79
C TYR A 408 -26.66 5.17 5.47
N GLU A 409 -26.58 4.83 4.19
CA GLU A 409 -26.87 3.47 3.74
C GLU A 409 -25.76 2.49 4.11
N PHE A 410 -26.08 1.21 4.27
CA PHE A 410 -25.16 0.19 4.81
C PHE A 410 -23.80 0.17 4.10
N PHE A 411 -23.77 0.29 2.77
CA PHE A 411 -22.53 0.20 2.00
C PHE A 411 -21.59 1.39 2.29
N LEU A 412 -22.14 2.57 2.55
CA LEU A 412 -21.34 3.78 2.79
C LEU A 412 -20.73 3.74 4.20
N GLU A 413 -21.50 3.30 5.18
CA GLU A 413 -21.03 3.04 6.55
C GLU A 413 -19.92 1.98 6.56
N GLU A 414 -20.18 0.82 5.97
CA GLU A 414 -19.26 -0.32 5.96
C GLU A 414 -17.91 0.04 5.31
N ILE A 415 -17.94 0.73 4.17
CA ILE A 415 -16.73 1.15 3.46
C ILE A 415 -15.97 2.23 4.27
N SER A 416 -16.67 3.20 4.87
CA SER A 416 -16.07 4.21 5.74
C SER A 416 -15.36 3.56 6.94
N CYS A 417 -16.02 2.61 7.62
CA CYS A 417 -15.42 1.85 8.70
C CYS A 417 -14.25 0.99 8.25
N THR A 418 -14.31 0.46 7.04
CA THR A 418 -13.23 -0.35 6.47
C THR A 418 -12.01 0.51 6.13
N ALA A 419 -12.19 1.72 5.60
CA ALA A 419 -11.13 2.70 5.40
C ALA A 419 -10.41 3.04 6.72
N ARG A 420 -11.18 3.28 7.79
CA ARG A 420 -10.67 3.51 9.15
C ARG A 420 -9.88 2.32 9.68
N LYS A 421 -10.41 1.10 9.54
CA LYS A 421 -9.77 -0.15 9.98
C LYS A 421 -8.46 -0.40 9.23
N ALA A 422 -8.46 -0.17 7.91
CA ALA A 422 -7.29 -0.33 7.05
C ALA A 422 -6.27 0.81 7.19
N LYS A 423 -6.68 1.96 7.74
CA LYS A 423 -5.93 3.24 7.83
C LYS A 423 -5.43 3.74 6.46
N LYS A 424 -6.30 3.70 5.45
CA LYS A 424 -5.99 4.07 4.05
C LYS A 424 -6.99 5.09 3.52
N TYR A 425 -6.58 5.85 2.51
CA TYR A 425 -7.52 6.62 1.70
C TYR A 425 -8.28 5.67 0.79
N VAL A 426 -9.60 5.79 0.75
CA VAL A 426 -10.46 4.95 -0.10
C VAL A 426 -11.31 5.87 -0.96
N VAL A 427 -11.23 5.70 -2.28
CA VAL A 427 -12.03 6.45 -3.25
C VAL A 427 -13.06 5.52 -3.86
N ILE A 428 -14.32 5.89 -3.75
CA ILE A 428 -15.45 5.16 -4.32
C ILE A 428 -16.34 6.07 -5.14
N ASN A 429 -17.09 5.44 -6.03
CA ASN A 429 -18.15 6.07 -6.79
C ASN A 429 -19.47 5.35 -6.52
N PHE A 430 -20.56 6.09 -6.40
CA PHE A 430 -21.90 5.53 -6.30
C PHE A 430 -22.97 6.54 -6.69
N THR A 431 -24.19 6.05 -6.85
CA THR A 431 -25.38 6.86 -7.11
C THR A 431 -25.90 7.45 -5.80
N GLU A 432 -25.74 8.76 -5.63
CA GLU A 432 -26.22 9.56 -4.51
C GLU A 432 -27.70 9.93 -4.68
N LYS A 433 -28.41 10.01 -3.55
CA LYS A 433 -29.70 10.70 -3.48
C LYS A 433 -29.59 11.96 -2.63
N GLU A 434 -30.19 13.05 -3.11
CA GLU A 434 -30.30 14.31 -2.38
C GLU A 434 -31.76 14.80 -2.39
N ILE A 435 -32.25 15.31 -1.27
CA ILE A 435 -33.59 15.90 -1.19
C ILE A 435 -33.58 17.25 -1.92
N CYS A 436 -34.52 17.46 -2.85
CA CYS A 436 -34.67 18.70 -3.60
C CYS A 436 -36.03 19.36 -3.39
N THR A 437 -36.04 20.69 -3.49
CA THR A 437 -37.23 21.53 -3.62
C THR A 437 -37.01 22.52 -4.76
N LYS A 438 -38.08 23.14 -5.27
CA LYS A 438 -37.95 24.17 -6.32
C LYS A 438 -37.03 25.32 -5.90
N GLU A 439 -37.11 25.73 -4.63
CA GLU A 439 -36.31 26.81 -4.06
C GLU A 439 -34.82 26.43 -3.94
N THR A 440 -34.53 25.23 -3.42
CA THR A 440 -33.13 24.77 -3.25
C THR A 440 -32.40 24.56 -4.58
N GLN A 441 -33.11 24.18 -5.65
CA GLN A 441 -32.51 24.10 -6.99
C GLN A 441 -32.19 25.48 -7.57
N LEU A 442 -33.08 26.46 -7.37
CA LEU A 442 -32.87 27.85 -7.76
C LEU A 442 -31.64 28.44 -7.04
N ASP A 443 -31.49 28.17 -5.74
CA ASP A 443 -30.32 28.63 -4.95
C ASP A 443 -28.99 28.01 -5.42
N LYS A 444 -29.03 26.76 -5.91
CA LYS A 444 -27.86 26.08 -6.48
C LYS A 444 -27.55 26.47 -7.93
N GLY A 445 -28.43 27.22 -8.58
CA GLY A 445 -28.32 27.53 -10.00
C GLY A 445 -28.44 26.30 -10.91
N ASP A 446 -29.09 25.22 -10.45
CA ASP A 446 -29.34 24.04 -11.27
C ASP A 446 -30.57 24.30 -12.17
N PRO A 447 -30.43 24.33 -13.51
CA PRO A 447 -31.55 24.58 -14.40
C PRO A 447 -32.52 23.40 -14.50
N ARG A 448 -32.19 22.23 -13.94
CA ARG A 448 -33.02 21.02 -14.00
C ARG A 448 -34.13 21.07 -12.94
N PRO A 449 -35.38 20.71 -13.28
CA PRO A 449 -36.47 20.67 -12.32
C PRO A 449 -36.33 19.49 -11.35
N CYS A 450 -36.77 19.69 -10.10
CA CYS A 450 -36.75 18.67 -9.07
C CYS A 450 -37.71 17.55 -9.46
N SER A 451 -37.28 16.32 -9.25
CA SER A 451 -38.09 15.15 -9.60
C SER A 451 -39.40 15.14 -8.81
N LEU A 452 -40.42 14.45 -9.35
CA LEU A 452 -41.76 14.38 -8.75
C LEU A 452 -41.76 13.74 -7.35
N ASN A 453 -40.78 12.89 -7.05
CA ASN A 453 -40.58 12.28 -5.73
C ASN A 453 -39.82 13.17 -4.74
N GLY A 454 -39.42 14.40 -5.13
CA GLY A 454 -38.70 15.33 -4.25
C GLY A 454 -37.23 14.99 -4.04
N GLU A 455 -36.66 14.13 -4.90
CA GLU A 455 -35.27 13.69 -4.80
C GLU A 455 -34.53 13.94 -6.12
N THR A 456 -33.29 14.43 -6.05
CA THR A 456 -32.37 14.47 -7.19
C THR A 456 -31.33 13.39 -7.02
N ILE A 457 -31.00 12.73 -8.13
CA ILE A 457 -30.03 11.65 -8.18
C ILE A 457 -28.75 12.19 -8.81
N TYR A 458 -27.62 11.89 -8.19
CA TYR A 458 -26.30 12.28 -8.70
C TYR A 458 -25.39 11.06 -8.80
N ASN A 459 -24.47 11.12 -9.74
CA ASN A 459 -23.34 10.21 -9.78
C ASN A 459 -22.19 10.88 -9.03
N THR A 460 -21.76 10.30 -7.91
CA THR A 460 -20.93 11.01 -6.95
C THR A 460 -19.69 10.20 -6.56
N ASN A 461 -18.55 10.90 -6.57
CA ASN A 461 -17.27 10.39 -6.05
C ASN A 461 -17.08 10.83 -4.60
N VAL A 462 -16.78 9.87 -3.72
CA VAL A 462 -16.50 10.11 -2.30
C VAL A 462 -15.10 9.62 -1.95
N VAL A 463 -14.38 10.44 -1.17
CA VAL A 463 -13.04 10.12 -0.67
C VAL A 463 -13.10 10.02 0.85
N PHE A 464 -12.83 8.82 1.36
CA PHE A 464 -12.62 8.60 2.78
C PHE A 464 -11.16 8.77 3.15
N ASP A 465 -10.89 9.50 4.22
CA ASP A 465 -9.57 9.58 4.82
C ASP A 465 -9.24 8.32 5.65
N ARG A 466 -8.04 8.28 6.24
CA ARG A 466 -7.58 7.16 7.07
C ARG A 466 -8.40 6.92 8.35
N ASN A 467 -9.29 7.85 8.71
CA ASN A 467 -10.22 7.72 9.83
C ASN A 467 -11.65 7.39 9.36
N GLY A 468 -11.88 7.21 8.05
CA GLY A 468 -13.22 7.00 7.48
C GLY A 468 -14.03 8.29 7.31
N THR A 469 -13.45 9.47 7.56
CA THR A 469 -14.16 10.74 7.40
C THR A 469 -14.23 11.11 5.92
N ASN A 470 -15.40 11.55 5.45
CA ASN A 470 -15.52 12.08 4.10
C ASN A 470 -14.81 13.45 4.00
N VAL A 471 -13.91 13.57 3.03
CA VAL A 471 -13.15 14.80 2.77
C VAL A 471 -13.57 15.48 1.45
N SER A 472 -14.53 14.95 0.70
CA SER A 472 -15.05 15.53 -0.56
C SER A 472 -16.17 16.56 -0.35
N PRO A 473 -16.15 17.77 -0.96
CA PRO A 473 -15.18 18.25 -1.94
C PRO A 473 -13.99 18.92 -1.24
N LEU A 474 -12.78 18.37 -1.45
CA LEU A 474 -11.60 18.82 -0.70
C LEU A 474 -11.23 20.28 -1.03
N PRO A 475 -10.90 21.12 -0.02
CA PRO A 475 -10.25 22.41 -0.22
C PRO A 475 -8.74 22.25 -0.48
N GLN A 476 -8.26 22.72 -1.64
CA GLN A 476 -6.89 23.15 -2.03
C GLN A 476 -5.65 22.25 -1.79
N ILE A 477 -5.62 21.33 -0.83
CA ILE A 477 -4.41 20.53 -0.50
C ILE A 477 -4.29 19.27 -1.37
N LEU A 478 -5.36 18.93 -2.09
CA LEU A 478 -5.41 17.84 -3.07
C LEU A 478 -5.70 18.35 -4.49
N GLU A 479 -5.48 19.62 -4.81
CA GLU A 479 -5.64 20.11 -6.20
C GLU A 479 -4.68 19.41 -7.19
N SER A 480 -3.59 18.80 -6.70
CA SER A 480 -2.69 17.97 -7.53
C SER A 480 -3.09 16.48 -7.62
N LEU A 481 -4.13 16.04 -6.91
CA LEU A 481 -4.49 14.63 -6.73
C LEU A 481 -5.99 14.35 -6.98
N LEU A 482 -6.85 15.38 -6.92
CA LEU A 482 -8.31 15.31 -7.13
C LEU A 482 -8.79 15.99 -8.41
N VAL A 483 -7.88 16.51 -9.21
CA VAL A 483 -8.16 16.91 -10.57
C VAL A 483 -7.92 15.63 -11.39
N HIS A 484 -9.03 14.88 -11.57
CA HIS A 484 -9.21 13.72 -12.47
C HIS A 484 -9.13 12.30 -11.85
N LEU A 485 -9.78 12.09 -10.71
CA LEU A 485 -10.38 10.77 -10.42
C LEU A 485 -11.52 10.54 -11.42
N PHE A 486 -11.18 10.07 -12.63
CA PHE A 486 -12.16 9.64 -13.61
C PHE A 486 -12.67 8.26 -13.19
N ALA A 487 -13.86 8.29 -12.58
CA ALA A 487 -14.73 7.14 -12.60
C ALA A 487 -14.97 6.83 -14.11
N SER A 488 -14.69 5.59 -14.52
CA SER A 488 -14.38 5.24 -15.92
C SER A 488 -15.58 4.97 -16.84
N ILE A 489 -16.83 5.30 -16.51
CA ILE A 489 -17.91 5.15 -17.50
C ILE A 489 -17.72 6.17 -18.62
N CYS A 490 -17.28 7.41 -18.30
CA CYS A 490 -17.02 8.42 -19.33
C CYS A 490 -15.92 8.02 -20.32
N PHE A 491 -14.96 7.14 -19.96
CA PHE A 491 -13.96 6.64 -20.91
C PHE A 491 -14.26 5.23 -21.45
N GLY A 492 -14.91 4.36 -20.67
CA GLY A 492 -15.24 2.99 -21.06
C GLY A 492 -16.32 2.86 -22.13
N ILE A 493 -17.00 3.96 -22.48
CA ILE A 493 -17.93 4.02 -23.61
C ILE A 493 -17.18 4.34 -24.92
N PHE A 494 -15.97 4.89 -24.87
CA PHE A 494 -15.22 5.20 -26.09
C PHE A 494 -14.54 3.94 -26.65
N GLN A 495 -15.23 3.28 -27.56
CA GLN A 495 -14.78 2.03 -28.19
C GLN A 495 -14.19 2.22 -29.58
N THR A 496 -13.74 3.44 -29.90
CA THR A 496 -13.24 3.73 -31.22
C THR A 496 -11.72 3.72 -31.28
N SER A 497 -11.16 3.48 -32.47
CA SER A 497 -9.72 3.24 -32.70
C SER A 497 -8.78 4.38 -32.25
N LEU A 498 -9.29 5.60 -32.05
CA LEU A 498 -8.55 6.74 -31.48
C LEU A 498 -8.81 6.96 -29.97
N PHE A 499 -9.76 6.25 -29.36
CA PHE A 499 -10.27 6.57 -28.03
C PHE A 499 -10.41 5.35 -27.09
N HIS A 500 -9.62 4.29 -27.24
CA HIS A 500 -9.61 3.22 -26.24
C HIS A 500 -9.27 3.74 -24.84
N THR A 501 -9.81 3.12 -23.80
CA THR A 501 -9.74 3.60 -22.41
C THR A 501 -8.32 3.91 -21.93
N VAL A 502 -7.41 2.92 -21.94
CA VAL A 502 -6.04 3.08 -21.44
C VAL A 502 -5.24 4.06 -22.29
N GLN A 503 -5.43 4.01 -23.62
CA GLN A 503 -4.84 4.96 -24.57
C GLN A 503 -5.28 6.40 -24.28
N THR A 504 -6.56 6.63 -24.04
CA THR A 504 -7.12 7.97 -23.80
C THR A 504 -6.71 8.50 -22.43
N GLN A 505 -6.77 7.67 -21.39
CA GLN A 505 -6.30 8.02 -20.05
C GLN A 505 -4.81 8.41 -20.06
N PHE A 506 -3.97 7.62 -20.74
CA PHE A 506 -2.55 7.95 -20.94
C PHE A 506 -2.35 9.27 -21.68
N SER A 507 -3.02 9.42 -22.83
CA SER A 507 -2.96 10.62 -23.68
C SER A 507 -3.33 11.88 -22.88
N TRP A 508 -4.41 11.79 -22.12
CA TRP A 508 -4.93 12.87 -21.29
C TRP A 508 -3.97 13.22 -20.14
N ALA A 509 -3.44 12.22 -19.43
CA ALA A 509 -2.47 12.43 -18.36
C ALA A 509 -1.18 13.06 -18.89
N PHE A 510 -0.67 12.58 -20.03
CA PHE A 510 0.51 13.12 -20.69
C PHE A 510 0.32 14.57 -21.12
N GLY A 511 -0.83 14.89 -21.74
CA GLY A 511 -1.15 16.24 -22.21
C GLY A 511 -1.27 17.27 -21.09
N ASN A 512 -1.88 16.87 -19.97
CA ASN A 512 -2.05 17.73 -18.78
C ASN A 512 -0.85 17.71 -17.84
N ASP A 513 0.12 16.82 -18.07
CA ASP A 513 1.23 16.55 -17.17
C ASP A 513 0.74 16.32 -15.73
N VAL A 514 -0.18 15.39 -15.49
CA VAL A 514 -0.63 15.09 -14.12
C VAL A 514 -0.53 13.60 -13.80
N VAL A 515 -0.42 13.30 -12.51
CA VAL A 515 -0.61 11.94 -12.03
C VAL A 515 -2.09 11.59 -12.17
N LEU A 516 -2.38 10.50 -12.85
CA LEU A 516 -3.74 9.99 -13.03
C LEU A 516 -3.81 8.57 -12.46
N LEU A 517 -4.76 8.37 -11.54
CA LEU A 517 -5.15 7.05 -11.01
C LEU A 517 -6.52 6.72 -11.59
N ALA A 518 -6.58 5.81 -12.56
CA ALA A 518 -7.81 5.46 -13.24
C ALA A 518 -8.23 4.02 -12.91
N ALA A 519 -9.44 3.87 -12.40
CA ALA A 519 -10.05 2.58 -12.07
C ALA A 519 -11.21 2.29 -13.04
N GLY A 520 -11.12 1.17 -13.75
CA GLY A 520 -12.03 0.74 -14.80
C GLY A 520 -13.07 -0.28 -14.33
N LEU A 521 -14.27 -0.22 -14.88
CA LEU A 521 -15.25 -1.30 -14.76
C LEU A 521 -14.81 -2.46 -15.66
N SER A 522 -14.73 -3.67 -15.12
CA SER A 522 -14.47 -4.88 -15.91
C SER A 522 -15.78 -5.49 -16.39
N ASN A 523 -16.21 -5.08 -17.57
CA ASN A 523 -17.26 -5.76 -18.33
C ASN A 523 -16.91 -5.75 -19.83
N PRO A 524 -15.92 -6.55 -20.25
CA PRO A 524 -15.47 -6.59 -21.65
C PRO A 524 -16.57 -6.98 -22.65
N ASN A 525 -17.62 -7.68 -22.20
CA ASN A 525 -18.78 -8.03 -23.05
C ASN A 525 -19.53 -6.79 -23.57
N ASN A 526 -19.57 -5.72 -22.77
CA ASN A 526 -20.13 -4.43 -23.16
C ASN A 526 -19.03 -3.46 -23.62
N GLY A 527 -17.78 -3.95 -23.78
CA GLY A 527 -16.59 -3.20 -24.14
C GLY A 527 -16.14 -2.14 -23.13
N THR A 528 -16.57 -2.26 -21.87
CA THR A 528 -16.04 -1.45 -20.77
C THR A 528 -14.89 -2.20 -20.09
N THR A 529 -13.68 -1.68 -20.22
CA THR A 529 -12.48 -2.15 -19.53
C THR A 529 -11.39 -1.09 -19.63
N GLY A 530 -10.42 -1.10 -18.72
CA GLY A 530 -9.26 -0.22 -18.77
C GLY A 530 -8.96 0.48 -17.44
N THR A 531 -7.87 0.08 -16.81
CA THR A 531 -7.39 0.60 -15.53
C THR A 531 -5.91 0.94 -15.67
N GLY A 532 -5.44 2.00 -15.03
CA GLY A 532 -4.04 2.38 -15.12
C GLY A 532 -3.57 3.45 -14.13
N ILE A 533 -2.25 3.52 -13.99
CA ILE A 533 -1.52 4.51 -13.19
C ILE A 533 -0.56 5.25 -14.12
N TYR A 534 -0.78 6.55 -14.28
CA TYR A 534 -0.06 7.41 -15.23
C TYR A 534 0.64 8.56 -14.50
N LEU A 535 1.85 8.91 -14.91
CA LEU A 535 2.70 9.94 -14.31
C LEU A 535 2.93 11.13 -15.25
N GLY A 536 1.88 11.59 -15.90
CA GLY A 536 1.96 12.72 -16.83
C GLY A 536 2.98 12.46 -17.94
N ARG A 537 3.94 13.38 -18.11
CA ARG A 537 5.00 13.24 -19.12
C ARG A 537 6.00 12.11 -18.87
N LYS A 538 6.06 11.55 -17.65
CA LYS A 538 6.91 10.38 -17.34
C LYS A 538 6.31 9.06 -17.85
N GLY A 539 5.06 9.09 -18.30
CA GLY A 539 4.40 7.97 -18.95
C GLY A 539 3.54 7.10 -18.03
N MET A 540 3.13 5.94 -18.55
CA MET A 540 2.30 4.96 -17.85
C MET A 540 3.19 3.99 -17.07
N ILE A 541 2.92 3.79 -15.78
CA ILE A 541 3.65 2.79 -14.97
C ILE A 541 2.99 1.43 -15.07
N GLU A 542 1.67 1.41 -14.92
CA GLU A 542 0.84 0.23 -14.92
C GLU A 542 -0.40 0.53 -15.75
N GLY A 543 -0.83 -0.43 -16.56
CA GLY A 543 -2.01 -0.32 -17.39
C GLY A 543 -2.50 -1.70 -17.74
N TYR A 544 -3.81 -1.89 -17.64
CA TYR A 544 -4.47 -3.18 -17.80
C TYR A 544 -5.79 -3.00 -18.55
N MET A 545 -6.05 -3.91 -19.47
CA MET A 545 -7.39 -4.13 -20.01
C MET A 545 -7.71 -5.62 -19.92
N ALA A 546 -8.93 -5.91 -19.50
CA ALA A 546 -9.46 -7.24 -19.34
C ALA A 546 -10.06 -7.75 -20.66
N ASP A 547 -9.82 -9.01 -20.95
CA ASP A 547 -10.43 -9.77 -22.04
C ASP A 547 -11.73 -10.45 -21.62
N LEU A 548 -11.77 -10.92 -20.37
CA LEU A 548 -12.92 -11.49 -19.70
C LEU A 548 -13.26 -10.69 -18.43
N PRO A 549 -14.53 -10.69 -17.97
CA PRO A 549 -14.90 -10.05 -16.71
C PRO A 549 -14.04 -10.59 -15.56
N ASN A 550 -13.14 -9.75 -15.05
CA ASN A 550 -12.18 -10.12 -14.00
C ASN A 550 -11.83 -8.90 -13.14
N THR A 551 -11.69 -9.13 -11.83
CA THR A 551 -11.25 -8.10 -10.90
C THR A 551 -9.73 -8.17 -10.74
N LYS A 552 -9.00 -7.11 -11.09
CA LYS A 552 -7.53 -7.03 -10.98
C LYS A 552 -7.11 -5.76 -10.25
N ILE A 553 -6.12 -5.87 -9.38
CA ILE A 553 -5.57 -4.74 -8.61
C ILE A 553 -4.22 -4.38 -9.21
N LEU A 554 -4.00 -3.10 -9.52
CA LEU A 554 -2.70 -2.58 -9.93
C LEU A 554 -2.13 -1.73 -8.80
N ILE A 555 -0.89 -2.00 -8.40
CA ILE A 555 -0.23 -1.34 -7.27
C ILE A 555 1.10 -0.76 -7.73
N SER A 556 1.31 0.54 -7.49
CA SER A 556 2.58 1.18 -7.82
C SER A 556 2.95 2.30 -6.86
N LYS A 557 4.25 2.66 -6.86
CA LYS A 557 4.77 3.80 -6.10
C LYS A 557 4.72 5.05 -6.94
N VAL A 558 4.04 6.06 -6.41
CA VAL A 558 3.76 7.32 -7.10
C VAL A 558 4.46 8.48 -6.37
N PRO A 559 5.20 9.35 -7.06
CA PRO A 559 5.87 10.48 -6.43
C PRO A 559 4.86 11.51 -5.93
N LYS A 560 5.09 12.05 -4.72
CA LYS A 560 4.30 13.14 -4.12
C LYS A 560 4.65 14.50 -4.75
N ASN A 561 5.92 14.68 -5.15
CA ASN A 561 6.42 15.90 -5.78
C ASN A 561 6.93 15.58 -7.19
N LYS A 562 6.56 16.40 -8.17
CA LYS A 562 6.98 16.21 -9.58
C LYS A 562 8.49 16.30 -9.80
N GLU A 563 9.20 17.07 -8.97
CA GLU A 563 10.64 17.35 -9.07
C GLU A 563 11.57 16.20 -8.62
N ASP A 564 11.03 15.07 -8.14
CA ASP A 564 11.87 13.90 -7.85
C ASP A 564 12.25 13.21 -9.18
N ASP A 565 13.44 13.55 -9.70
CA ASP A 565 14.04 13.09 -10.97
C ASP A 565 14.62 11.66 -10.88
N SER A 566 14.27 10.91 -9.85
CA SER A 566 14.73 9.52 -9.74
C SER A 566 14.15 8.68 -10.89
N PRO A 567 14.98 7.85 -11.55
CA PRO A 567 14.54 7.03 -12.68
C PRO A 567 13.48 6.05 -12.20
N ILE A 568 12.29 6.15 -12.78
CA ILE A 568 11.20 5.22 -12.53
C ILE A 568 11.43 4.04 -13.47
N THR A 569 11.69 2.86 -12.90
CA THR A 569 11.77 1.63 -13.68
C THR A 569 10.37 1.34 -14.23
N LEU A 570 10.17 1.63 -15.51
CA LEU A 570 8.94 1.28 -16.22
C LEU A 570 8.85 -0.25 -16.25
N ARG A 571 7.83 -0.80 -15.59
CA ARG A 571 7.64 -2.25 -15.52
C ARG A 571 7.17 -2.73 -16.88
N LYS A 572 7.71 -3.86 -17.35
CA LYS A 572 7.30 -4.47 -18.61
C LYS A 572 5.85 -4.93 -18.46
N GLN A 573 4.93 -4.30 -19.19
CA GLN A 573 3.50 -4.62 -19.09
C GLN A 573 3.23 -6.04 -19.57
N GLU A 574 2.38 -6.74 -18.84
CA GLU A 574 1.80 -8.01 -19.28
C GLU A 574 0.93 -7.74 -20.50
N SER A 575 1.32 -8.30 -21.64
CA SER A 575 0.53 -8.27 -22.86
C SER A 575 -0.76 -9.08 -22.68
N ILE A 576 -1.88 -8.55 -23.18
CA ILE A 576 -3.10 -9.33 -23.33
C ILE A 576 -2.80 -10.48 -24.31
N GLU A 577 -2.98 -11.73 -23.88
CA GLU A 577 -2.69 -12.93 -24.69
C GLU A 577 -3.71 -13.12 -25.85
N SER A 578 -4.85 -12.42 -25.82
CA SER A 578 -5.84 -12.47 -26.90
C SER A 578 -6.65 -11.17 -27.05
N LEU A 579 -6.92 -10.76 -28.29
CA LEU A 579 -7.74 -9.58 -28.58
C LEU A 579 -9.22 -9.87 -28.25
N PRO A 580 -9.90 -9.11 -27.37
CA PRO A 580 -11.24 -9.52 -26.94
C PRO A 580 -12.27 -9.50 -28.08
N ASN A 581 -13.13 -10.53 -28.14
CA ASN A 581 -14.08 -10.76 -29.24
C ASN A 581 -15.15 -9.67 -29.44
N TYR A 582 -15.29 -8.74 -28.48
CA TYR A 582 -16.38 -7.77 -28.41
C TYR A 582 -16.04 -6.38 -29.00
N PHE A 583 -14.82 -6.15 -29.48
CA PHE A 583 -14.32 -4.83 -29.89
C PHE A 583 -14.81 -4.26 -31.23
N ASN A 584 -15.65 -4.96 -31.99
CA ASN A 584 -16.13 -4.50 -33.30
C ASN A 584 -17.51 -3.81 -33.28
N ALA A 585 -18.11 -3.59 -32.11
CA ALA A 585 -19.46 -3.04 -31.99
C ALA A 585 -19.56 -1.53 -32.31
N ASN A 586 -18.51 -0.75 -32.00
CA ASN A 586 -18.53 0.72 -32.06
C ASN A 586 -17.23 1.26 -32.68
N SER A 587 -17.06 1.18 -34.01
CA SER A 587 -15.91 1.79 -34.70
C SER A 587 -16.15 3.26 -35.03
N ASP A 588 -15.11 4.10 -34.99
CA ASP A 588 -15.19 5.49 -35.46
C ASP A 588 -15.69 5.57 -36.91
N ASP A 589 -16.57 6.52 -37.20
CA ASP A 589 -16.94 6.83 -38.58
C ASP A 589 -15.82 7.65 -39.25
N PHE A 590 -14.77 6.94 -39.68
CA PHE A 590 -13.69 7.50 -40.48
C PHE A 590 -14.16 8.02 -41.85
N GLY A 591 -15.41 7.77 -42.26
CA GLY A 591 -16.00 8.34 -43.46
C GLY A 591 -16.07 9.88 -43.43
N ASN A 592 -16.05 10.48 -42.25
CA ASN A 592 -16.03 11.94 -42.07
C ASN A 592 -14.61 12.53 -42.05
N TYR A 593 -13.56 11.72 -42.17
CA TYR A 593 -12.17 12.20 -42.23
C TYR A 593 -11.75 12.44 -43.68
N GLU A 594 -10.88 13.42 -43.90
CA GLU A 594 -10.14 13.50 -45.16
C GLU A 594 -8.99 12.49 -45.07
N THR A 595 -8.97 11.46 -45.93
CA THR A 595 -8.05 10.31 -45.78
C THR A 595 -7.32 9.94 -47.06
N SER A 596 -6.13 9.35 -46.92
CA SER A 596 -5.37 8.74 -48.02
C SER A 596 -4.78 7.40 -47.61
N GLU A 597 -4.78 6.42 -48.52
CA GLU A 597 -4.18 5.09 -48.30
C GLU A 597 -2.67 5.17 -48.40
N ILE A 598 -1.98 4.41 -47.55
CA ILE A 598 -0.52 4.24 -47.60
C ILE A 598 -0.21 3.07 -48.52
N ASP A 599 0.63 3.30 -49.53
CA ASP A 599 1.00 2.23 -50.47
C ASP A 599 1.75 1.12 -49.72
N GLY A 600 1.22 -0.11 -49.79
CA GLY A 600 1.64 -1.23 -48.94
C GLY A 600 2.99 -1.86 -49.26
N ASN A 601 3.73 -1.41 -50.28
CA ASN A 601 4.88 -2.13 -50.80
C ASN A 601 6.08 -1.26 -51.16
N ILE A 602 6.52 -0.36 -50.26
CA ILE A 602 7.68 0.47 -50.58
C ILE A 602 8.56 0.76 -49.35
N ASN A 603 9.83 0.34 -49.45
CA ASN A 603 10.93 0.78 -48.57
C ASN A 603 11.30 2.26 -48.73
N SER A 604 10.40 3.09 -49.29
CA SER A 604 10.60 4.53 -49.51
C SER A 604 9.74 5.34 -48.56
N LEU A 605 10.24 6.52 -48.19
CA LEU A 605 9.48 7.49 -47.43
C LEU A 605 8.32 8.03 -48.27
N GLN A 606 7.10 7.93 -47.76
CA GLN A 606 5.90 8.51 -48.35
C GLN A 606 5.47 9.75 -47.54
N THR A 607 5.10 10.82 -48.23
CA THR A 607 4.68 12.07 -47.59
C THR A 607 3.29 12.47 -48.06
N PHE A 608 2.41 12.81 -47.12
CA PHE A 608 1.03 13.21 -47.38
C PHE A 608 0.73 14.55 -46.71
N ASN A 609 -0.04 15.41 -47.39
CA ASN A 609 -0.56 16.65 -46.81
C ASN A 609 -2.08 16.65 -47.00
N LEU A 610 -2.81 16.50 -45.89
CA LEU A 610 -4.26 16.40 -45.89
C LEU A 610 -4.85 17.56 -45.11
N CYS A 611 -5.92 18.15 -45.61
CA CYS A 611 -6.58 19.28 -44.97
C CYS A 611 -8.09 19.07 -44.91
N GLN A 612 -8.68 19.33 -43.75
CA GLN A 612 -10.12 19.36 -43.57
C GLN A 612 -10.55 20.64 -42.85
N ASN A 613 -11.52 21.36 -43.42
CA ASN A 613 -12.09 22.58 -42.84
C ASN A 613 -11.04 23.60 -42.37
N GLY A 614 -9.94 23.75 -43.11
CA GLY A 614 -8.84 24.68 -42.78
C GLY A 614 -7.80 24.16 -41.78
N HIS A 615 -7.96 22.95 -41.23
CA HIS A 615 -6.92 22.26 -40.45
C HIS A 615 -6.13 21.32 -41.35
N CYS A 616 -4.80 21.44 -41.36
CA CYS A 616 -3.92 20.65 -42.21
C CYS A 616 -2.94 19.81 -41.40
N CYS A 617 -2.77 18.55 -41.81
CA CYS A 617 -1.86 17.58 -41.21
C CYS A 617 -0.86 17.11 -42.27
N SER A 618 0.43 17.15 -41.93
CA SER A 618 1.51 16.60 -42.74
C SER A 618 1.99 15.29 -42.14
N PHE A 619 2.09 14.25 -42.97
CA PHE A 619 2.48 12.91 -42.57
C PHE A 619 3.72 12.49 -43.36
N SER A 620 4.70 11.89 -42.68
CA SER A 620 5.83 11.20 -43.34
C SER A 620 5.94 9.80 -42.77
N VAL A 621 5.76 8.78 -43.62
CA VAL A 621 5.65 7.38 -43.19
C VAL A 621 6.57 6.50 -44.03
N LYS A 622 7.29 5.59 -43.36
CA LYS A 622 8.09 4.54 -43.99
C LYS A 622 7.72 3.19 -43.38
N LYS A 623 7.05 2.34 -44.17
CA LYS A 623 6.57 1.01 -43.79
C LYS A 623 7.37 -0.07 -44.52
N SER A 624 7.71 -1.16 -43.83
CA SER A 624 8.34 -2.36 -44.40
C SER A 624 7.49 -3.59 -44.07
N LEU A 625 7.32 -4.48 -45.05
CA LEU A 625 6.71 -5.81 -44.83
C LEU A 625 7.81 -6.84 -44.53
N LYS A 626 7.71 -7.58 -43.43
CA LYS A 626 8.55 -8.77 -43.21
C LYS A 626 7.83 -10.00 -43.76
N ASN A 627 8.40 -10.60 -44.80
CA ASN A 627 8.03 -11.87 -45.44
C ASN A 627 6.54 -11.99 -45.85
N GLN A 628 6.29 -11.91 -47.16
CA GLN A 628 5.04 -12.38 -47.76
C GLN A 628 4.92 -13.90 -47.53
N THR A 629 4.29 -14.31 -46.44
CA THR A 629 3.51 -15.55 -46.46
C THR A 629 2.19 -15.23 -47.15
N ASP A 630 1.66 -16.18 -47.94
CA ASP A 630 0.33 -16.12 -48.57
C ASP A 630 -0.81 -16.13 -47.51
N SER A 631 -0.82 -15.18 -46.59
CA SER A 631 -1.90 -14.93 -45.65
C SER A 631 -2.84 -13.90 -46.26
N GLU A 632 -4.11 -14.26 -46.49
CA GLU A 632 -5.14 -13.36 -47.04
C GLU A 632 -5.43 -12.14 -46.14
N ASN A 633 -5.12 -12.24 -44.84
CA ASN A 633 -5.44 -11.22 -43.84
C ASN A 633 -4.22 -10.36 -43.51
N SER A 634 -4.21 -9.09 -43.92
CA SER A 634 -3.19 -8.10 -43.53
C SER A 634 -3.83 -6.72 -43.34
N TYR A 635 -3.36 -5.94 -42.37
CA TYR A 635 -3.89 -4.59 -42.17
C TYR A 635 -3.41 -3.64 -43.28
N LYS A 636 -4.38 -2.93 -43.85
CA LYS A 636 -4.11 -1.74 -44.65
C LYS A 636 -4.05 -0.53 -43.75
N TYR A 637 -3.34 0.51 -44.18
CA TYR A 637 -3.17 1.71 -43.37
C TYR A 637 -3.57 2.95 -44.15
N ARG A 638 -4.17 3.89 -43.45
CA ARG A 638 -4.55 5.18 -43.99
C ARG A 638 -4.10 6.28 -43.04
N VAL A 639 -3.77 7.43 -43.60
CA VAL A 639 -3.60 8.68 -42.85
C VAL A 639 -4.84 9.54 -43.03
N GLY A 640 -5.19 10.33 -42.02
CA GLY A 640 -6.35 11.21 -42.09
C GLY A 640 -6.27 12.44 -41.20
N ALA A 641 -6.93 13.49 -41.67
CA ALA A 641 -7.11 14.76 -40.98
C ALA A 641 -8.60 14.96 -40.65
N TYR A 642 -8.88 15.40 -39.43
CA TYR A 642 -10.23 15.70 -38.96
C TYR A 642 -10.32 17.05 -38.27
N ASN A 643 -11.39 17.77 -38.58
CA ASN A 643 -11.73 19.05 -37.98
C ASN A 643 -13.23 19.28 -38.09
N ASN A 644 -13.99 18.73 -37.15
CA ASN A 644 -15.43 18.92 -37.07
C ASN A 644 -15.99 18.60 -35.67
N GLN A 645 -17.30 18.79 -35.49
CA GLN A 645 -18.01 18.31 -34.33
C GLN A 645 -18.27 16.81 -34.43
N ARG A 646 -17.92 16.08 -33.38
CA ARG A 646 -18.23 14.66 -33.18
C ARG A 646 -19.40 14.56 -32.20
N ASP A 647 -20.40 13.76 -32.56
CA ASP A 647 -21.47 13.38 -31.64
C ASP A 647 -20.95 12.28 -30.71
N ILE A 648 -21.15 12.43 -29.39
CA ILE A 648 -20.79 11.41 -28.41
C ILE A 648 -22.06 10.66 -28.05
N ASP A 649 -22.44 9.67 -28.86
CA ASP A 649 -23.50 8.69 -28.54
C ASP A 649 -24.74 9.25 -27.82
N GLY A 650 -25.22 10.44 -28.22
CA GLY A 650 -26.40 11.11 -27.66
C GLY A 650 -26.18 12.00 -26.43
N ASN A 651 -24.94 12.14 -25.94
CA ASN A 651 -24.56 12.95 -24.77
C ASN A 651 -24.02 14.35 -25.12
N GLY A 652 -24.06 14.75 -26.40
CA GLY A 652 -23.68 16.08 -26.86
C GLY A 652 -22.62 16.06 -27.96
N LYS A 653 -22.29 17.25 -28.47
CA LYS A 653 -21.31 17.42 -29.55
C LYS A 653 -20.02 18.01 -28.99
N ILE A 654 -18.89 17.35 -29.24
CA ILE A 654 -17.56 17.90 -28.94
C ILE A 654 -16.87 18.35 -30.22
N PHE A 655 -16.10 19.43 -30.14
CA PHE A 655 -15.29 19.88 -31.26
C PHE A 655 -13.91 19.23 -31.19
N LEU A 656 -13.55 18.48 -32.23
CA LEU A 656 -12.34 17.67 -32.25
C LEU A 656 -11.48 18.04 -33.46
N LYS A 657 -10.20 18.32 -33.21
CA LYS A 657 -9.17 18.34 -34.26
C LYS A 657 -8.24 17.15 -34.06
N SER A 658 -8.03 16.37 -35.11
CA SER A 658 -7.22 15.15 -35.03
C SER A 658 -6.43 14.93 -36.31
N CYS A 659 -5.19 14.48 -36.17
CA CYS A 659 -4.34 14.00 -37.25
C CYS A 659 -3.90 12.59 -36.88
N GLY A 660 -4.14 11.58 -37.72
CA GLY A 660 -3.77 10.22 -37.34
C GLY A 660 -3.56 9.28 -38.51
N LEU A 661 -2.79 8.24 -38.22
CA LEU A 661 -2.65 7.01 -38.98
C LEU A 661 -3.49 5.94 -38.28
N PHE A 662 -4.28 5.19 -39.06
CA PHE A 662 -5.17 4.15 -38.56
C PHE A 662 -5.15 2.91 -39.46
N SER A 663 -5.26 1.74 -38.83
CA SER A 663 -5.36 0.44 -39.49
C SER A 663 -6.78 0.16 -39.98
N CYS A 664 -6.89 -0.51 -41.13
CA CYS A 664 -8.13 -0.88 -41.79
C CYS A 664 -8.08 -2.34 -42.26
N LEU A 665 -9.22 -3.04 -42.20
CA LEU A 665 -9.31 -4.43 -42.67
C LEU A 665 -9.27 -4.55 -44.19
N THR A 666 -9.77 -3.52 -44.90
CA THR A 666 -9.79 -3.45 -46.37
C THR A 666 -9.39 -2.05 -46.84
N SER A 667 -9.37 -1.81 -48.16
CA SER A 667 -9.12 -0.46 -48.70
C SER A 667 -10.30 0.49 -48.48
N ASP A 668 -11.47 -0.02 -48.06
CA ASP A 668 -12.62 0.82 -47.73
C ASP A 668 -12.37 1.54 -46.39
N VAL A 669 -12.59 2.85 -46.38
CA VAL A 669 -12.47 3.72 -45.19
C VAL A 669 -13.39 3.25 -44.07
N ARG A 670 -14.54 2.67 -44.38
CA ARG A 670 -15.50 2.13 -43.38
C ARG A 670 -15.01 0.87 -42.66
N SER A 671 -13.91 0.30 -43.12
CA SER A 671 -13.24 -0.83 -42.47
C SER A 671 -12.16 -0.41 -41.48
N CYS A 672 -11.84 0.89 -41.42
CA CYS A 672 -10.84 1.45 -40.54
C CYS A 672 -11.28 1.42 -39.08
N GLY A 673 -10.33 1.14 -38.19
CA GLY A 673 -10.56 0.98 -36.76
C GLY A 673 -11.32 -0.28 -36.35
N LYS A 674 -11.48 -1.25 -37.26
CA LYS A 674 -11.99 -2.60 -36.94
C LYS A 674 -10.82 -3.57 -36.80
N PHE A 675 -11.03 -4.62 -36.01
CA PHE A 675 -9.99 -5.58 -35.67
C PHE A 675 -10.29 -6.99 -36.20
N TYR A 676 -9.24 -7.68 -36.63
CA TYR A 676 -9.26 -9.12 -36.85
C TYR A 676 -9.44 -9.85 -35.52
N LYS A 677 -10.06 -11.04 -35.57
CA LYS A 677 -10.26 -11.87 -34.38
C LYS A 677 -8.93 -12.47 -33.92
N PRO A 678 -8.80 -12.90 -32.65
CA PRO A 678 -7.61 -13.61 -32.16
C PRO A 678 -7.27 -14.86 -32.96
N GLU A 679 -8.29 -15.54 -33.47
CA GLU A 679 -8.20 -16.75 -34.27
C GLU A 679 -7.58 -16.49 -35.66
N ASP A 680 -7.59 -15.23 -36.12
CA ASP A 680 -7.06 -14.85 -37.42
C ASP A 680 -5.54 -14.65 -37.33
N SER A 681 -4.79 -15.46 -38.09
CA SER A 681 -3.36 -15.25 -38.29
C SER A 681 -3.13 -14.00 -39.14
N VAL A 682 -2.73 -12.90 -38.49
CA VAL A 682 -2.39 -11.63 -39.15
C VAL A 682 -0.89 -11.36 -39.01
N PRO A 683 -0.16 -11.10 -40.11
CA PRO A 683 1.26 -10.81 -40.08
C PRO A 683 1.55 -9.47 -39.39
N SER A 684 2.74 -9.36 -38.80
CA SER A 684 3.17 -8.15 -38.11
C SER A 684 3.71 -7.10 -39.09
N ASP A 685 3.09 -5.92 -39.09
CA ASP A 685 3.53 -4.78 -39.87
C ASP A 685 4.60 -3.98 -39.12
N THR A 686 5.67 -3.58 -39.81
CA THR A 686 6.77 -2.80 -39.24
C THR A 686 6.82 -1.39 -39.85
N PHE A 687 6.84 -0.39 -38.98
CA PHE A 687 7.06 1.01 -39.33
C PHE A 687 8.47 1.42 -38.93
N GLU A 688 9.32 1.70 -39.91
CA GLU A 688 10.68 2.21 -39.65
C GLU A 688 10.64 3.65 -39.15
N PHE A 689 9.69 4.44 -39.66
CA PHE A 689 9.54 5.86 -39.32
C PHE A 689 8.11 6.34 -39.52
N ILE A 690 7.62 7.11 -38.55
CA ILE A 690 6.36 7.84 -38.64
C ILE A 690 6.57 9.24 -38.06
N GLU A 691 6.17 10.26 -38.80
CA GLU A 691 6.12 11.65 -38.35
C GLU A 691 4.78 12.27 -38.71
N ILE A 692 4.14 12.92 -37.73
CA ILE A 692 2.97 13.77 -37.93
C ILE A 692 3.33 15.18 -37.48
N LYS A 693 3.09 16.15 -38.37
CA LYS A 693 3.23 17.58 -38.10
C LYS A 693 1.92 18.29 -38.35
N SER A 694 1.50 19.11 -37.41
CA SER A 694 0.31 19.94 -37.55
C SER A 694 0.42 21.21 -36.71
N THR A 695 -0.24 22.26 -37.18
CA THR A 695 -0.32 23.55 -36.49
C THR A 695 -1.73 23.76 -35.94
N PHE A 696 -1.79 24.08 -34.66
CA PHE A 696 -3.02 24.35 -33.93
C PHE A 696 -3.03 25.80 -33.41
N THR A 697 -4.20 26.40 -33.36
CA THR A 697 -4.42 27.70 -32.71
C THR A 697 -4.48 27.52 -31.20
N GLU A 698 -3.76 28.34 -30.44
CA GLU A 698 -3.87 28.32 -28.98
C GLU A 698 -5.21 28.97 -28.56
N GLU A 699 -6.13 28.15 -28.06
CA GLU A 699 -7.37 28.58 -27.41
C GLU A 699 -7.32 28.14 -25.93
N ASN A 700 -8.03 28.84 -25.05
CA ASN A 700 -8.04 28.49 -23.62
C ASN A 700 -8.60 27.07 -23.42
N GLY A 701 -7.92 26.25 -22.62
CA GLY A 701 -8.39 24.89 -22.28
C GLY A 701 -7.98 23.78 -23.27
N VAL A 702 -7.10 24.08 -24.23
CA VAL A 702 -6.62 23.10 -25.21
C VAL A 702 -5.42 22.31 -24.68
N TYR A 703 -5.50 20.98 -24.72
CA TYR A 703 -4.35 20.09 -24.45
C TYR A 703 -3.98 19.30 -25.70
N PHE A 704 -2.68 19.13 -25.92
CA PHE A 704 -2.12 18.37 -27.03
C PHE A 704 -1.68 17.00 -26.50
N ALA A 705 -2.29 15.95 -27.00
CA ALA A 705 -2.03 14.61 -26.52
C ALA A 705 -1.49 13.69 -27.62
N PRO A 706 -0.36 12.99 -27.41
CA PRO A 706 0.04 11.88 -28.25
C PRO A 706 -0.94 10.74 -28.04
N ASN A 707 -1.39 10.13 -29.12
CA ASN A 707 -2.37 9.07 -29.09
C ASN A 707 -1.85 7.90 -29.94
N SER A 708 -1.68 6.73 -29.33
CA SER A 708 -1.15 5.55 -30.02
C SER A 708 -1.62 4.28 -29.35
N ILE A 709 -1.76 3.21 -30.12
CA ILE A 709 -2.11 1.89 -29.59
C ILE A 709 -1.52 0.78 -30.44
N TYR A 710 -0.96 -0.22 -29.78
CA TYR A 710 -0.51 -1.45 -30.42
C TYR A 710 -1.63 -2.49 -30.46
N ARG A 711 -1.41 -3.57 -31.20
CA ARG A 711 -2.34 -4.71 -31.30
C ARG A 711 -2.67 -5.37 -29.96
N ASN A 712 -1.78 -5.28 -28.96
CA ASN A 712 -2.06 -5.74 -27.60
C ASN A 712 -2.90 -4.75 -26.76
N MET A 713 -3.41 -3.69 -27.38
CA MET A 713 -4.22 -2.63 -26.79
C MET A 713 -3.54 -1.80 -25.70
N ILE A 714 -2.22 -1.79 -25.69
CA ILE A 714 -1.40 -0.96 -24.80
C ILE A 714 -0.87 0.24 -25.60
N PRO A 715 -0.89 1.47 -25.03
CA PRO A 715 -0.33 2.63 -25.69
C PRO A 715 1.21 2.59 -25.69
N MET A 716 1.81 3.31 -26.62
CA MET A 716 3.26 3.44 -26.71
C MET A 716 3.85 4.16 -25.49
N ASN A 717 4.99 3.68 -25.03
CA ASN A 717 5.70 4.25 -23.89
C ASN A 717 6.51 5.48 -24.30
N VAL A 718 6.80 6.36 -23.34
CA VAL A 718 7.40 7.69 -23.56
C VAL A 718 8.84 7.64 -24.08
N ASP A 719 9.54 6.51 -23.94
CA ASP A 719 10.86 6.26 -24.49
C ASP A 719 10.84 5.86 -25.98
N GLN A 720 9.67 5.48 -26.50
CA GLN A 720 9.49 5.00 -27.88
C GLN A 720 9.10 6.12 -28.85
N PHE A 721 8.85 7.34 -28.35
CA PHE A 721 8.45 8.48 -29.18
C PHE A 721 9.01 9.81 -28.72
N LEU A 722 8.98 10.77 -29.64
CA LEU A 722 9.26 12.17 -29.36
C LEU A 722 8.03 13.01 -29.73
N PHE A 723 7.52 13.73 -28.73
CA PHE A 723 6.38 14.62 -28.86
C PHE A 723 6.78 16.05 -28.46
N THR A 724 6.77 16.97 -29.42
CA THR A 724 7.19 18.36 -29.18
C THR A 724 6.08 19.34 -29.54
N VAL A 725 5.86 20.31 -28.67
CA VAL A 725 4.94 21.44 -28.88
C VAL A 725 5.77 22.71 -28.84
N LYS A 726 5.78 23.49 -29.93
CA LYS A 726 6.55 24.73 -30.07
C LYS A 726 5.67 25.89 -30.53
N GLY A 727 6.05 27.12 -30.18
CA GLY A 727 5.35 28.35 -30.59
C GLY A 727 4.49 28.98 -29.48
N SER A 728 4.23 30.29 -29.60
CA SER A 728 3.29 31.01 -28.75
C SER A 728 1.89 30.89 -29.34
N ASP A 729 1.51 31.78 -30.26
CA ASP A 729 0.13 31.98 -30.72
C ASP A 729 -0.38 30.80 -31.59
N TYR A 730 0.54 30.16 -32.31
CA TYR A 730 0.32 28.93 -33.04
C TYR A 730 1.22 27.85 -32.45
N LYS A 731 0.62 26.75 -31.99
CA LYS A 731 1.35 25.59 -31.50
C LYS A 731 1.63 24.65 -32.66
N GLU A 732 2.89 24.57 -33.05
CA GLU A 732 3.40 23.54 -33.93
C GLU A 732 3.62 22.26 -33.11
N VAL A 733 2.83 21.23 -33.40
CA VAL A 733 2.90 19.94 -32.73
C VAL A 733 3.55 18.95 -33.69
N THR A 734 4.60 18.30 -33.22
CA THR A 734 5.30 17.25 -33.94
C THR A 734 5.29 15.97 -33.10
N PHE A 735 4.83 14.87 -33.70
CA PHE A 735 4.81 13.56 -33.08
C PHE A 735 5.58 12.56 -33.96
N THR A 736 6.64 11.97 -33.41
CA THR A 736 7.60 11.15 -34.16
C THR A 736 7.90 9.85 -33.43
N THR A 737 8.07 8.76 -34.18
CA THR A 737 8.53 7.46 -33.66
C THR A 737 9.34 6.70 -34.71
N HIS A 738 10.15 5.74 -34.23
CA HIS A 738 11.05 4.93 -35.03
C HIS A 738 10.91 3.44 -34.69
N ASN A 739 11.03 2.57 -35.68
CA ASN A 739 11.12 1.10 -35.53
C ASN A 739 10.02 0.51 -34.63
N GLN A 740 8.76 0.73 -34.99
CA GLN A 740 7.60 0.20 -34.29
C GLN A 740 6.97 -0.98 -35.04
N THR A 741 6.45 -1.95 -34.31
CA THR A 741 5.74 -3.13 -34.86
C THR A 741 4.33 -3.20 -34.31
N ASP A 742 3.41 -3.79 -35.08
CA ASP A 742 2.02 -4.04 -34.64
C ASP A 742 1.25 -2.79 -34.17
N LEU A 743 1.55 -1.65 -34.78
CA LEU A 743 0.87 -0.39 -34.49
C LEU A 743 -0.50 -0.37 -35.19
N LEU A 744 -1.57 -0.10 -34.44
CA LEU A 744 -2.92 0.03 -34.99
C LEU A 744 -3.27 1.50 -35.26
N THR A 745 -2.94 2.37 -34.29
CA THR A 745 -3.22 3.80 -34.37
C THR A 745 -2.00 4.61 -33.94
N PHE A 746 -1.77 5.73 -34.61
CA PHE A 746 -0.77 6.72 -34.25
C PHE A 746 -1.24 8.12 -34.66
N GLY A 747 -1.48 9.01 -33.71
CA GLY A 747 -2.08 10.30 -34.00
C GLY A 747 -1.88 11.35 -32.91
N ILE A 748 -2.23 12.57 -33.27
CA ILE A 748 -2.31 13.74 -32.40
C ILE A 748 -3.79 14.05 -32.23
N VAL A 749 -4.24 14.05 -30.98
CA VAL A 749 -5.63 14.38 -30.63
C VAL A 749 -5.64 15.69 -29.85
N VAL A 750 -6.51 16.61 -30.27
CA VAL A 750 -6.70 17.92 -29.63
C VAL A 750 -8.18 18.17 -29.42
N ASN A 751 -8.58 18.29 -28.15
CA ASN A 751 -9.95 18.59 -27.76
C ASN A 751 -10.08 20.08 -27.38
N TYR A 752 -11.17 20.70 -27.80
CA TYR A 752 -11.54 22.08 -27.46
C TYR A 752 -12.78 22.02 -26.57
N TYR A 753 -12.65 22.46 -25.32
CA TYR A 753 -13.74 22.48 -24.34
C TYR A 753 -14.53 23.78 -24.38
#